data_AF-A0A0N4ZN44-F1
#
_entry.id   AF-A0A0N4ZN44-F1
#
_cell.length_a   1.000
_cell.length_b   1.000
_cell.length_c   1.000
_cell.angle_alpha   90.00
_cell.angle_beta   90.00
_cell.angle_gamma   90.00
#
_symmetry.space_group_name_H-M   'P 1'
#
loop_
_entity.id
_entity.type
_entity.pdbx_description
1 polymer ?
#
loop_
_entity_poly.entity_id
_entity_poly.type
_entity_poly.pdbx_seq_one_letter_code
_entity_poly.pdbx_strand_id
1 'polypeptide(L)'
;MKSWFLLFYILIFFLSNKANSTSIQGCLSTNEFVLINEGNTKTITENFCFCNRNDRELYDIVCLFGSNSKNLKESMEAVIASNNTIETISIRNANVSEFDFSDNLLSKLSPQLIEFEMSNCRGQINLDKAFTNLEVLESIFIENCNLEKIPTSISNLSGLKSLSISDNKISNISNDDFSKNFMSLEYLNLAGNFISDLAPNTLSSLIRLETLKIGQHNHASKSLMKEISKMNNLKAIDLSGIDGLTSINETMFDNLQNLEELSLAGCSLTSINSTTFKNLKNLKILDLRVNLIENITEDAFNSFSNLTHLSLAGNFIKSLKPNMWNGMKKLVVLDLSYNELKELKKSSFEHLGKSLKELNLADNKILKSIDSNALDGLIMLQKFNASSTSIKSIDNKLFEHLASLEVVDLSNCKIEKIDKDAFLQQEFSLKKLYLNGNKLTSMDPLIINKLEAITEIDIANNPWLCNDKIGEIKDAITKKYEISAKYKTEFFLKESNNTQCDRPLKLQRQKLMELNSKKLEIYDPSKDFTTTTISTTTSEIDTTTAFNIDDITIVAGNGTDELTKPITDNNNEDKPMYNINAVNKDNQQSNSGMVPWQGALIVIFAILTVVTLGIIVVKKVRNDLKNQKIHPAVSPNTSTKVQHHPVSLRDIEEVNERRRDSKLQIE
;
A
#
# COMPACT_ATOMS: atom_id res chain seq x y z
N MET A 1 -7.58 1.61 -48.55
CA MET A 1 -7.36 3.06 -48.79
C MET A 1 -8.38 4.01 -48.13
N LYS A 2 -9.49 3.56 -47.51
CA LYS A 2 -10.41 4.44 -46.74
C LYS A 2 -10.27 4.36 -45.21
N SER A 3 -9.37 3.52 -44.68
CA SER A 3 -9.12 3.40 -43.22
C SER A 3 -7.94 4.24 -42.73
N TRP A 4 -7.08 4.73 -43.63
CA TRP A 4 -5.96 5.63 -43.28
C TRP A 4 -6.37 7.10 -43.12
N PHE A 5 -7.47 7.54 -43.75
CA PHE A 5 -7.94 8.93 -43.64
C PHE A 5 -8.64 9.23 -42.31
N LEU A 6 -9.23 8.23 -41.64
CA LEU A 6 -9.90 8.41 -40.35
C LEU A 6 -8.88 8.52 -39.20
N LEU A 7 -7.78 7.78 -39.30
CA LEU A 7 -6.63 7.88 -38.37
C LEU A 7 -5.90 9.23 -38.50
N PHE A 8 -5.82 9.79 -39.72
CA PHE A 8 -5.23 11.12 -39.94
C PHE A 8 -6.10 12.25 -39.35
N TYR A 9 -7.43 12.14 -39.40
CA TYR A 9 -8.34 13.11 -38.78
C TYR A 9 -8.39 13.01 -37.26
N ILE A 10 -8.25 11.81 -36.68
CA ILE A 10 -8.14 11.63 -35.22
C ILE A 10 -6.77 12.16 -34.73
N LEU A 11 -5.70 12.00 -35.50
CA LEU A 11 -4.41 12.64 -35.20
C LEU A 11 -4.51 14.18 -35.23
N ILE A 12 -5.25 14.75 -36.19
CA ILE A 12 -5.45 16.21 -36.28
C ILE A 12 -6.40 16.71 -35.17
N PHE A 13 -7.37 15.92 -34.74
CA PHE A 13 -8.24 16.28 -33.61
C PHE A 13 -7.49 16.25 -32.26
N PHE A 14 -6.56 15.30 -32.07
CA PHE A 14 -5.64 15.32 -30.93
C PHE A 14 -4.52 16.37 -31.04
N LEU A 15 -4.22 16.87 -32.25
CA LEU A 15 -3.34 18.03 -32.47
C LEU A 15 -4.06 19.38 -32.35
N SER A 16 -5.36 19.40 -31.99
CA SER A 16 -6.12 20.65 -31.82
C SER A 16 -6.27 21.12 -30.37
N ASN A 17 -5.81 20.33 -29.39
CA ASN A 17 -5.40 20.91 -28.11
C ASN A 17 -3.95 21.34 -28.23
N LYS A 18 -3.80 22.56 -28.74
CA LYS A 18 -2.61 23.39 -28.59
C LYS A 18 -2.33 23.49 -27.08
N ALA A 19 -1.58 22.52 -26.54
CA ALA A 19 -0.81 22.77 -25.34
C ALA A 19 0.08 23.94 -25.71
N ASN A 20 -0.30 25.14 -25.28
CA ASN A 20 0.52 26.33 -25.45
C ASN A 20 1.85 26.02 -24.78
N SER A 21 2.83 25.55 -25.55
CA SER A 21 4.21 25.46 -25.12
C SER A 21 4.70 26.89 -24.95
N THR A 22 4.53 27.42 -23.74
CA THR A 22 5.22 28.64 -23.30
C THR A 22 6.66 28.25 -23.00
N SER A 23 7.39 27.85 -24.05
CA SER A 23 8.80 27.53 -23.96
C SER A 23 9.56 28.78 -23.52
N ILE A 24 10.25 28.73 -22.38
CA ILE A 24 11.13 29.84 -21.98
C ILE A 24 12.41 29.74 -22.81
N GLN A 25 12.77 30.84 -23.49
CA GLN A 25 14.02 30.88 -24.22
C GLN A 25 15.19 30.71 -23.23
N GLY A 26 15.99 29.65 -23.41
CA GLY A 26 17.11 29.32 -22.53
C GLY A 26 16.79 28.33 -21.40
N CYS A 27 15.54 27.89 -21.23
CA CYS A 27 15.19 26.82 -20.31
C CYS A 27 14.13 25.88 -20.89
N LEU A 28 14.50 24.62 -21.12
CA LEU A 28 13.59 23.60 -21.65
C LEU A 28 12.54 23.19 -20.62
N SER A 29 11.32 22.90 -21.07
CA SER A 29 10.37 22.15 -20.25
C SER A 29 10.62 20.64 -20.32
N THR A 30 10.13 19.87 -19.35
CA THR A 30 10.26 18.41 -19.36
C THR A 30 9.51 17.77 -20.53
N ASN A 31 8.39 18.38 -20.95
CA ASN A 31 7.62 17.94 -22.12
C ASN A 31 8.42 18.12 -23.42
N GLU A 32 9.18 19.21 -23.54
CA GLU A 32 10.04 19.46 -24.70
C GLU A 32 11.20 18.47 -24.78
N PHE A 33 11.77 18.06 -23.64
CA PHE A 33 12.83 17.04 -23.61
C PHE A 33 12.36 15.67 -24.12
N VAL A 34 11.15 15.23 -23.74
CA VAL A 34 10.55 13.98 -24.23
C VAL A 34 10.37 14.02 -25.75
N LEU A 35 9.89 15.15 -26.29
CA LEU A 35 9.67 15.33 -27.72
C LEU A 35 10.99 15.36 -28.54
N ILE A 36 12.08 15.89 -27.99
CA ILE A 36 13.40 15.89 -28.64
C ILE A 36 13.93 14.45 -28.80
N ASN A 37 13.71 13.59 -27.80
CA ASN A 37 14.16 12.20 -27.81
C ASN A 37 13.42 11.30 -28.82
N GLU A 38 12.20 11.66 -29.21
CA GLU A 38 11.36 10.88 -30.13
C GLU A 38 11.52 11.24 -31.62
N GLY A 39 12.26 12.31 -31.98
CA GLY A 39 12.24 12.75 -33.38
C GLY A 39 13.35 13.64 -33.95
N ASN A 40 14.35 14.13 -33.19
CA ASN A 40 15.41 14.94 -33.82
C ASN A 40 16.69 15.04 -32.95
N THR A 41 17.79 14.43 -33.40
CA THR A 41 19.06 14.33 -32.66
C THR A 41 19.94 15.60 -32.68
N LYS A 42 19.35 16.81 -32.65
CA LYS A 42 20.11 18.07 -32.83
C LYS A 42 20.16 19.08 -31.69
N THR A 43 19.66 18.74 -30.50
CA THR A 43 19.93 19.54 -29.29
C THR A 43 20.02 18.62 -28.08
N ILE A 44 21.21 18.02 -27.88
CA ILE A 44 21.59 17.54 -26.55
C ILE A 44 21.92 18.82 -25.77
N THR A 45 20.99 19.30 -24.96
CA THR A 45 21.29 20.41 -24.05
C THR A 45 22.19 19.88 -22.95
N GLU A 46 23.33 20.55 -22.73
CA GLU A 46 24.22 20.29 -21.58
C GLU A 46 23.60 20.77 -20.25
N ASN A 47 22.39 21.33 -20.28
CA ASN A 47 21.61 21.76 -19.12
C ASN A 47 20.47 20.76 -18.86
N PHE A 48 20.52 20.11 -17.69
CA PHE A 48 19.53 19.14 -17.21
C PHE A 48 18.60 19.70 -16.12
N CYS A 49 18.48 21.05 -16.04
CA CYS A 49 17.51 21.77 -15.24
C CYS A 49 16.36 22.29 -16.13
N PHE A 50 15.15 21.77 -15.88
CA PHE A 50 13.96 22.03 -16.68
C PHE A 50 13.01 23.02 -16.00
N CYS A 51 12.40 23.91 -16.77
CA CYS A 51 11.45 24.90 -16.28
C CYS A 51 10.03 24.54 -16.72
N ASN A 52 9.15 24.25 -15.77
CA ASN A 52 7.78 23.83 -16.04
C ASN A 52 6.81 24.85 -15.48
N ARG A 53 5.89 25.34 -16.32
CA ARG A 53 4.79 26.18 -15.86
C ARG A 53 3.75 25.32 -15.13
N ASN A 54 3.35 25.74 -13.94
CA ASN A 54 2.35 25.04 -13.13
C ASN A 54 0.95 25.68 -13.30
N ASP A 55 -0.05 25.09 -12.63
CA ASP A 55 -1.46 25.48 -12.76
C ASP A 55 -1.75 26.90 -12.23
N ARG A 56 -0.86 27.47 -11.40
CA ARG A 56 -0.95 28.83 -10.87
C ARG A 56 -0.25 29.86 -11.75
N GLU A 57 0.19 29.44 -12.93
CA GLU A 57 0.99 30.25 -13.86
C GLU A 57 2.39 30.62 -13.34
N LEU A 58 2.86 29.96 -12.28
CA LEU A 58 4.22 30.08 -11.75
C LEU A 58 5.10 28.97 -12.33
N TYR A 59 6.41 29.02 -12.06
CA TYR A 59 7.37 28.06 -12.62
C TYR A 59 8.02 27.16 -11.56
N ASP A 60 8.07 25.87 -11.87
CA ASP A 60 8.82 24.86 -11.13
C ASP A 60 10.09 24.52 -11.90
N ILE A 61 11.24 24.64 -11.23
CA ILE A 61 12.54 24.22 -11.78
C ILE A 61 12.87 22.83 -11.26
N VAL A 62 13.16 21.90 -12.17
CA VAL A 62 13.54 20.52 -11.84
C VAL A 62 14.90 20.19 -12.43
N CYS A 63 15.91 20.03 -11.58
CA CYS A 63 17.24 19.61 -11.95
C CYS A 63 17.42 18.11 -11.71
N LEU A 64 17.90 17.40 -12.74
CA LEU A 64 18.12 15.96 -12.71
C LEU A 64 19.62 15.62 -12.78
N PHE A 65 19.92 14.33 -12.96
CA PHE A 65 21.28 13.82 -13.13
C PHE A 65 22.09 14.65 -14.15
N GLY A 66 23.35 14.95 -13.79
CA GLY A 66 24.27 15.76 -14.61
C GLY A 66 24.08 17.27 -14.45
N SER A 67 23.10 17.73 -13.68
CA SER A 67 22.93 19.15 -13.35
C SER A 67 23.93 19.60 -12.28
N ASN A 68 24.35 20.87 -12.36
CA ASN A 68 25.22 21.55 -11.41
C ASN A 68 24.75 22.99 -11.14
N SER A 69 25.49 23.76 -10.32
CA SER A 69 25.21 25.17 -10.01
C SER A 69 24.99 26.05 -11.24
N LYS A 70 25.78 25.85 -12.30
CA LYS A 70 25.68 26.66 -13.52
C LYS A 70 24.35 26.39 -14.22
N ASN A 71 23.97 25.12 -14.36
CA ASN A 71 22.70 24.73 -14.95
C ASN A 71 21.50 25.31 -14.20
N LEU A 72 21.50 25.20 -12.86
CA LEU A 72 20.44 25.77 -12.02
C LEU A 72 20.35 27.29 -12.19
N LYS A 73 21.49 27.99 -12.11
CA LYS A 73 21.54 29.44 -12.26
C LYS A 73 21.03 29.91 -13.62
N GLU A 74 21.47 29.27 -14.72
CA GLU A 74 21.02 29.61 -16.08
C GLU A 74 19.50 29.42 -16.23
N SER A 75 18.95 28.31 -15.71
CA SER A 75 17.51 28.05 -15.74
C SER A 75 16.72 29.09 -14.92
N MET A 76 17.22 29.47 -13.75
CA MET A 76 16.60 30.53 -12.93
C MET A 76 16.62 31.89 -13.65
N GLU A 77 17.77 32.29 -14.20
CA GLU A 77 17.91 33.55 -14.95
C GLU A 77 16.99 33.60 -16.17
N ALA A 78 16.80 32.48 -16.87
CA ALA A 78 15.88 32.39 -18.02
C ALA A 78 14.41 32.63 -17.62
N VAL A 79 13.95 32.08 -16.49
CA VAL A 79 12.58 32.30 -15.97
C VAL A 79 12.37 33.77 -15.61
N ILE A 80 13.34 34.36 -14.92
CA ILE A 80 13.29 35.75 -14.46
C ILE A 80 13.35 36.73 -15.65
N ALA A 81 14.22 36.47 -16.63
CA ALA A 81 14.33 37.27 -17.86
C ALA A 81 13.01 37.28 -18.66
N SER A 82 12.18 36.25 -18.48
CA SER A 82 10.85 36.15 -19.07
C SER A 82 9.74 36.78 -18.21
N ASN A 83 10.10 37.52 -17.15
CA ASN A 83 9.20 38.16 -16.20
C ASN A 83 8.23 37.19 -15.49
N ASN A 84 8.72 35.99 -15.18
CA ASN A 84 7.97 34.98 -14.42
C ASN A 84 8.60 34.72 -13.05
N THR A 85 7.81 34.14 -12.15
CA THR A 85 8.21 33.82 -10.78
C THR A 85 8.40 32.32 -10.61
N ILE A 86 9.46 31.95 -9.88
CA ILE A 86 9.77 30.56 -9.54
C ILE A 86 9.07 30.24 -8.21
N GLU A 87 8.19 29.23 -8.21
CA GLU A 87 7.49 28.74 -7.01
C GLU A 87 8.29 27.63 -6.31
N THR A 88 8.82 26.69 -7.10
CA THR A 88 9.48 25.48 -6.60
C THR A 88 10.82 25.25 -7.27
N ILE A 89 11.82 24.82 -6.50
CA ILE A 89 13.08 24.27 -7.02
C ILE A 89 13.26 22.85 -6.51
N SER A 90 13.46 21.89 -7.41
CA SER A 90 13.60 20.47 -7.10
C SER A 90 14.89 19.90 -7.71
N ILE A 91 15.76 19.33 -6.89
CA ILE A 91 17.02 18.69 -7.34
C ILE A 91 16.93 17.20 -7.01
N ARG A 92 16.94 16.32 -8.02
CA ARG A 92 16.69 14.89 -7.83
C ARG A 92 17.73 14.01 -8.50
N ASN A 93 18.14 12.94 -7.82
CA ASN A 93 19.07 11.94 -8.37
C ASN A 93 20.38 12.57 -8.89
N ALA A 94 20.86 13.61 -8.21
CA ALA A 94 22.00 14.42 -8.63
C ALA A 94 23.21 14.23 -7.72
N ASN A 95 24.40 14.54 -8.25
CA ASN A 95 25.61 14.69 -7.44
C ASN A 95 25.59 16.08 -6.80
N VAL A 96 25.18 16.19 -5.54
CA VAL A 96 24.98 17.49 -4.90
C VAL A 96 26.28 18.22 -4.61
N SER A 97 27.43 17.55 -4.65
CA SER A 97 28.73 18.20 -4.54
C SER A 97 29.05 19.13 -5.73
N GLU A 98 28.27 19.07 -6.81
CA GLU A 98 28.36 19.99 -7.95
C GLU A 98 27.47 21.23 -7.80
N PHE A 99 26.74 21.33 -6.68
CA PHE A 99 25.91 22.48 -6.32
C PHE A 99 26.58 23.31 -5.21
N ASP A 100 26.49 24.62 -5.34
CA ASP A 100 27.01 25.59 -4.40
C ASP A 100 25.96 26.66 -4.12
N PHE A 101 25.61 26.78 -2.85
CA PHE A 101 24.60 27.72 -2.34
C PHE A 101 25.22 28.80 -1.44
N SER A 102 26.56 28.92 -1.35
CA SER A 102 27.21 29.88 -0.45
C SER A 102 26.97 31.35 -0.80
N ASP A 103 26.65 31.63 -2.06
CA ASP A 103 26.50 32.99 -2.61
C ASP A 103 25.08 33.57 -2.47
N ASN A 104 24.21 32.94 -1.67
CA ASN A 104 22.79 33.31 -1.55
C ASN A 104 22.07 33.31 -2.92
N LEU A 105 22.41 32.36 -3.80
CA LEU A 105 21.87 32.26 -5.15
C LEU A 105 20.33 32.27 -5.15
N LEU A 106 19.73 31.47 -4.26
CA LEU A 106 18.28 31.30 -4.18
C LEU A 106 17.57 32.61 -3.84
N SER A 107 18.00 33.34 -2.81
CA SER A 107 17.33 34.60 -2.43
C SER A 107 17.62 35.76 -3.38
N LYS A 108 18.76 35.76 -4.07
CA LYS A 108 19.07 36.78 -5.09
C LYS A 108 18.20 36.65 -6.33
N LEU A 109 17.98 35.43 -6.81
CA LEU A 109 17.27 35.17 -8.06
C LEU A 109 15.78 34.86 -7.82
N SER A 110 15.44 34.20 -6.72
CA SER A 110 14.08 33.75 -6.41
C SER A 110 13.67 34.08 -4.96
N PRO A 111 13.56 35.36 -4.59
CA PRO A 111 13.14 35.75 -3.24
C PRO A 111 11.70 35.31 -2.90
N GLN A 112 10.89 34.97 -3.90
CA GLN A 112 9.50 34.50 -3.75
C GLN A 112 9.38 32.96 -3.71
N LEU A 113 10.50 32.24 -3.52
CA LEU A 113 10.49 30.77 -3.51
C LEU A 113 9.62 30.23 -2.37
N ILE A 114 8.64 29.39 -2.69
CA ILE A 114 7.68 28.82 -1.73
C ILE A 114 8.12 27.42 -1.27
N GLU A 115 8.74 26.65 -2.16
CA GLU A 115 9.15 25.28 -1.88
C GLU A 115 10.54 24.94 -2.44
N PHE A 116 11.34 24.27 -1.61
CA PHE A 116 12.62 23.69 -2.02
C PHE A 116 12.61 22.18 -1.77
N GLU A 117 12.98 21.41 -2.79
CA GLU A 117 13.08 19.97 -2.71
C GLU A 117 14.45 19.48 -3.17
N MET A 118 14.99 18.49 -2.48
CA MET A 118 16.20 17.81 -2.86
C MET A 118 16.10 16.34 -2.46
N SER A 119 16.32 15.40 -3.39
CA SER A 119 16.21 13.98 -3.04
C SER A 119 17.14 13.03 -3.78
N ASN A 120 17.47 11.92 -3.11
CA ASN A 120 18.34 10.84 -3.62
C ASN A 120 19.69 11.39 -4.10
N CYS A 121 20.36 12.11 -3.22
CA CYS A 121 21.60 12.78 -3.55
C CYS A 121 22.81 11.87 -3.42
N ARG A 122 23.83 12.14 -4.25
CA ARG A 122 25.18 11.60 -4.08
C ARG A 122 26.14 12.72 -3.68
N GLY A 123 27.16 12.39 -2.90
CA GLY A 123 28.12 13.37 -2.39
C GLY A 123 27.63 14.10 -1.14
N GLN A 124 28.41 15.10 -0.71
CA GLN A 124 28.12 15.99 0.40
C GLN A 124 27.76 17.39 -0.11
N ILE A 125 26.91 18.09 0.64
CA ILE A 125 26.44 19.44 0.32
C ILE A 125 26.36 20.29 1.59
N ASN A 126 26.77 21.54 1.49
CA ASN A 126 26.59 22.53 2.55
C ASN A 126 25.41 23.45 2.22
N LEU A 127 24.37 23.40 3.05
CA LEU A 127 23.17 24.21 2.90
C LEU A 127 23.01 25.28 3.99
N ASP A 128 24.02 25.50 4.84
CA ASP A 128 23.92 26.36 6.03
C ASP A 128 23.46 27.80 5.73
N LYS A 129 23.74 28.29 4.51
CA LYS A 129 23.37 29.62 4.02
C LYS A 129 22.37 29.58 2.86
N ALA A 130 21.96 28.40 2.41
CA ALA A 130 21.16 28.25 1.18
C ALA A 130 19.82 28.98 1.27
N PHE A 131 19.23 29.05 2.46
CA PHE A 131 17.89 29.60 2.67
C PHE A 131 17.89 30.99 3.32
N THR A 132 19.03 31.67 3.39
CA THR A 132 19.12 33.01 3.97
C THR A 132 18.28 34.02 3.15
N ASN A 133 17.46 34.82 3.84
CA ASN A 133 16.57 35.85 3.29
C ASN A 133 15.43 35.32 2.38
N LEU A 134 14.99 34.08 2.57
CA LEU A 134 13.80 33.53 1.90
C LEU A 134 12.57 33.57 2.82
N GLU A 135 12.06 34.77 3.09
CA GLU A 135 11.02 34.99 4.11
C GLU A 135 9.68 34.30 3.82
N VAL A 136 9.38 34.05 2.54
CA VAL A 136 8.12 33.41 2.10
C VAL A 136 8.23 31.89 1.94
N LEU A 137 9.40 31.30 2.19
CA LEU A 137 9.63 29.87 2.02
C LEU A 137 8.80 29.08 3.06
N GLU A 138 7.83 28.30 2.56
CA GLU A 138 6.89 27.58 3.42
C GLU A 138 7.28 26.11 3.60
N SER A 139 7.97 25.51 2.63
CA SER A 139 8.26 24.08 2.60
C SER A 139 9.68 23.74 2.16
N ILE A 140 10.34 22.87 2.92
CA ILE A 140 11.67 22.33 2.59
C ILE A 140 11.62 20.81 2.73
N PHE A 141 11.99 20.09 1.66
CA PHE A 141 12.11 18.63 1.66
C PHE A 141 13.49 18.21 1.18
N ILE A 142 14.34 17.70 2.07
CA ILE A 142 15.69 17.23 1.75
C ILE A 142 15.84 15.77 2.20
N GLU A 143 15.65 14.84 1.27
CA GLU A 143 15.46 13.42 1.58
C GLU A 143 16.61 12.59 0.99
N ASN A 144 17.27 11.75 1.79
CA ASN A 144 18.35 10.88 1.30
C ASN A 144 19.50 11.68 0.66
N CYS A 145 20.06 12.64 1.40
CA CYS A 145 21.12 13.53 0.90
C CYS A 145 22.36 13.62 1.80
N ASN A 146 22.55 12.63 2.67
CA ASN A 146 23.71 12.52 3.56
C ASN A 146 23.92 13.74 4.49
N LEU A 147 22.88 14.50 4.84
CA LEU A 147 23.02 15.62 5.76
C LEU A 147 23.34 15.14 7.17
N GLU A 148 24.39 15.67 7.79
CA GLU A 148 24.78 15.32 9.17
C GLU A 148 24.13 16.23 10.22
N LYS A 149 23.59 17.38 9.80
CA LYS A 149 22.95 18.39 10.65
C LYS A 149 21.84 19.12 9.89
N ILE A 150 20.94 19.76 10.63
CA ILE A 150 19.94 20.66 10.06
C ILE A 150 20.66 21.93 9.55
N PRO A 151 20.44 22.36 8.30
CA PRO A 151 21.05 23.59 7.78
C PRO A 151 20.71 24.83 8.62
N THR A 152 21.72 25.59 9.05
CA THR A 152 21.52 26.69 10.02
C THR A 152 20.58 27.79 9.55
N SER A 153 20.43 28.02 8.24
CA SER A 153 19.51 29.02 7.72
C SER A 153 18.04 28.69 7.96
N ILE A 154 17.69 27.40 8.18
CA ILE A 154 16.31 26.96 8.42
C ILE A 154 15.73 27.58 9.70
N SER A 155 16.56 27.69 10.74
CA SER A 155 16.13 28.21 12.04
C SER A 155 15.68 29.67 11.99
N ASN A 156 16.02 30.41 10.92
CA ASN A 156 15.63 31.80 10.71
C ASN A 156 14.31 31.98 9.93
N LEU A 157 13.74 30.89 9.38
CA LEU A 157 12.56 30.95 8.52
C LEU A 157 11.25 30.98 9.34
N SER A 158 10.82 32.17 9.76
CA SER A 158 9.60 32.32 10.58
C SER A 158 8.29 31.93 9.88
N GLY A 159 8.31 31.75 8.56
CA GLY A 159 7.15 31.32 7.76
C GLY A 159 7.12 29.82 7.46
N LEU A 160 8.13 29.05 7.85
CA LEU A 160 8.28 27.64 7.47
C LEU A 160 7.18 26.79 8.12
N LYS A 161 6.36 26.12 7.30
CA LYS A 161 5.25 25.26 7.73
C LYS A 161 5.60 23.77 7.65
N SER A 162 6.39 23.37 6.65
CA SER A 162 6.73 21.96 6.43
C SER A 162 8.22 21.77 6.29
N LEU A 163 8.77 20.84 7.07
CA LEU A 163 10.17 20.44 6.99
C LEU A 163 10.28 18.92 6.94
N SER A 164 10.93 18.39 5.90
CA SER A 164 11.38 17.00 5.84
C SER A 164 12.88 16.97 5.65
N ILE A 165 13.58 16.29 6.55
CA ILE A 165 15.00 15.97 6.41
C ILE A 165 15.19 14.45 6.57
N SER A 166 14.27 13.66 6.02
CA SER A 166 14.28 12.20 6.20
C SER A 166 15.45 11.51 5.49
N ASP A 167 15.80 10.33 5.97
CA ASP A 167 16.80 9.45 5.36
C ASP A 167 18.19 10.10 5.26
N ASN A 168 18.55 10.94 6.23
CA ASN A 168 19.85 11.59 6.29
C ASN A 168 20.72 10.97 7.40
N LYS A 169 21.73 11.70 7.86
CA LYS A 169 22.70 11.26 8.87
C LYS A 169 22.64 12.11 10.14
N ILE A 170 21.49 12.71 10.42
CA ILE A 170 21.33 13.60 11.57
C ILE A 170 21.31 12.77 12.84
N SER A 171 22.23 13.03 13.76
CA SER A 171 22.26 12.35 15.06
C SER A 171 21.86 13.25 16.23
N ASN A 172 22.01 14.58 16.06
CA ASN A 172 21.75 15.56 17.10
C ASN A 172 20.87 16.67 16.55
N ILE A 173 19.86 17.05 17.34
CA ILE A 173 19.04 18.24 17.13
C ILE A 173 18.92 18.99 18.46
N SER A 174 18.72 20.29 18.37
CA SER A 174 18.69 21.23 19.47
C SER A 174 17.58 22.25 19.32
N ASN A 175 17.31 23.01 20.39
CA ASN A 175 16.30 24.08 20.35
C ASN A 175 16.66 25.18 19.33
N ASP A 176 17.96 25.39 19.07
CA ASP A 176 18.44 26.43 18.17
C ASP A 176 18.09 26.12 16.71
N ASP A 177 17.99 24.83 16.34
CA ASP A 177 17.63 24.37 15.00
C ASP A 177 16.20 24.80 14.60
N PHE A 178 15.34 25.09 15.58
CA PHE A 178 13.93 25.46 15.37
C PHE A 178 13.52 26.82 15.96
N SER A 179 14.49 27.64 16.36
CA SER A 179 14.28 28.81 17.21
C SER A 179 13.28 29.86 16.68
N LYS A 180 13.12 30.05 15.37
CA LYS A 180 12.08 30.91 14.77
C LYS A 180 10.89 30.14 14.19
N ASN A 181 10.97 28.83 14.06
CA ASN A 181 9.92 28.01 13.43
C ASN A 181 8.84 27.56 14.43
N PHE A 182 9.04 27.78 15.73
CA PHE A 182 8.17 27.30 16.80
C PHE A 182 6.69 27.73 16.69
N MET A 183 6.40 28.86 16.04
CA MET A 183 5.03 29.37 15.77
C MET A 183 4.54 29.13 14.34
N SER A 184 5.28 28.40 13.51
CA SER A 184 4.93 28.22 12.09
C SER A 184 4.90 26.76 11.66
N LEU A 185 5.78 25.91 12.21
CA LEU A 185 5.96 24.54 11.74
C LEU A 185 4.74 23.67 12.12
N GLU A 186 4.10 23.11 11.11
CA GLU A 186 2.91 22.24 11.19
C GLU A 186 3.27 20.77 10.88
N TYR A 187 4.29 20.54 10.05
CA TYR A 187 4.76 19.22 9.63
C TYR A 187 6.28 19.09 9.80
N LEU A 188 6.72 18.03 10.45
CA LEU A 188 8.13 17.70 10.64
C LEU A 188 8.37 16.21 10.38
N ASN A 189 9.26 15.91 9.42
CA ASN A 189 9.71 14.57 9.12
C ASN A 189 11.23 14.44 9.33
N LEU A 190 11.59 13.64 10.32
CA LEU A 190 12.95 13.29 10.74
C LEU A 190 13.21 11.78 10.61
N ALA A 191 12.33 11.03 9.95
CA ALA A 191 12.48 9.58 9.83
C ALA A 191 13.77 9.19 9.10
N GLY A 192 14.32 8.02 9.38
CA GLY A 192 15.52 7.52 8.69
C GLY A 192 16.80 8.27 9.06
N ASN A 193 16.90 8.80 10.29
CA ASN A 193 18.09 9.47 10.80
C ASN A 193 18.71 8.64 11.94
N PHE A 194 19.63 9.22 12.73
CA PHE A 194 20.31 8.56 13.85
C PHE A 194 20.06 9.30 15.17
N ILE A 195 18.87 9.91 15.32
CA ILE A 195 18.48 10.69 16.49
C ILE A 195 18.22 9.73 17.65
N SER A 196 18.94 9.90 18.75
CA SER A 196 18.72 9.14 19.98
C SER A 196 18.23 10.03 21.11
N ASP A 197 19.05 10.95 21.59
CA ASP A 197 18.76 11.79 22.74
C ASP A 197 18.39 13.22 22.35
N LEU A 198 17.48 13.80 23.12
CA LEU A 198 17.02 15.18 22.93
C LEU A 198 17.17 16.01 24.20
N ALA A 199 17.60 17.26 24.00
CA ALA A 199 17.50 18.26 25.05
C ALA A 199 16.01 18.58 25.33
N PRO A 200 15.67 19.01 26.56
CA PRO A 200 14.31 19.45 26.87
C PRO A 200 13.86 20.62 25.99
N ASN A 201 12.59 20.59 25.58
CA ASN A 201 11.93 21.58 24.74
C ASN A 201 12.45 21.67 23.29
N THR A 202 13.19 20.67 22.80
CA THR A 202 13.63 20.63 21.41
C THR A 202 12.46 20.44 20.46
N LEU A 203 11.61 19.45 20.70
CA LEU A 203 10.41 19.22 19.89
C LEU A 203 9.17 19.79 20.55
N SER A 204 9.08 19.76 21.89
CA SER A 204 7.87 20.22 22.58
C SER A 204 7.66 21.74 22.54
N SER A 205 8.64 22.51 22.03
CA SER A 205 8.49 23.95 21.78
C SER A 205 7.74 24.26 20.48
N LEU A 206 7.61 23.30 19.57
CA LEU A 206 6.91 23.44 18.29
C LEU A 206 5.39 23.41 18.48
N ILE A 207 4.85 24.50 19.02
CA ILE A 207 3.46 24.56 19.49
C ILE A 207 2.41 24.45 18.38
N ARG A 208 2.77 24.60 17.10
CA ARG A 208 1.84 24.41 15.97
C ARG A 208 2.00 23.07 15.26
N LEU A 209 2.91 22.21 15.71
CA LEU A 209 3.18 20.96 15.04
C LEU A 209 1.96 20.03 15.14
N GLU A 210 1.44 19.64 13.98
CA GLU A 210 0.29 18.73 13.86
C GLU A 210 0.75 17.33 13.42
N THR A 211 1.82 17.24 12.64
CA THR A 211 2.36 15.96 12.15
C THR A 211 3.83 15.82 12.48
N LEU A 212 4.17 14.74 13.18
CA LEU A 212 5.55 14.35 13.47
C LEU A 212 5.83 12.95 12.91
N LYS A 213 6.85 12.85 12.07
CA LYS A 213 7.43 11.58 11.66
C LYS A 213 8.87 11.49 12.16
N ILE A 214 9.16 10.47 12.95
CA ILE A 214 10.50 10.27 13.52
C ILE A 214 10.88 8.79 13.62
N GLY A 215 10.04 7.88 13.10
CA GLY A 215 10.37 6.46 12.97
C GLY A 215 11.64 6.19 12.16
N GLN A 216 11.92 4.91 11.88
CA GLN A 216 13.03 4.37 11.08
C GLN A 216 14.42 4.88 11.50
N HIS A 217 15.28 3.98 11.99
CA HIS A 217 16.70 4.22 12.31
C HIS A 217 17.00 5.24 13.43
N ASN A 218 16.01 6.00 13.89
CA ASN A 218 16.09 6.74 15.14
C ASN A 218 15.86 5.81 16.34
N HIS A 219 16.26 6.24 17.53
CA HIS A 219 16.15 5.47 18.77
C HIS A 219 15.15 6.10 19.74
N ALA A 220 14.22 5.29 20.25
CA ALA A 220 13.17 5.68 21.20
C ALA A 220 13.71 5.89 22.63
N SER A 221 14.65 6.81 22.80
CA SER A 221 15.21 7.14 24.12
C SER A 221 14.15 7.73 25.05
N LYS A 222 14.39 7.62 26.36
CA LYS A 222 13.52 8.23 27.37
C LYS A 222 13.35 9.74 27.19
N SER A 223 14.39 10.43 26.69
CA SER A 223 14.35 11.88 26.47
C SER A 223 13.45 12.23 25.28
N LEU A 224 13.57 11.52 24.16
CA LEU A 224 12.70 11.66 23.00
C LEU A 224 11.23 11.40 23.34
N MET A 225 10.94 10.27 24.01
CA MET A 225 9.55 9.91 24.34
C MET A 225 8.90 10.93 25.28
N LYS A 226 9.69 11.55 26.18
CA LYS A 226 9.22 12.62 27.08
C LYS A 226 8.93 13.93 26.35
N GLU A 227 9.62 14.23 25.25
CA GLU A 227 9.30 15.39 24.42
C GLU A 227 7.99 15.16 23.66
N ILE A 228 7.84 14.00 23.01
CA ILE A 228 6.62 13.62 22.28
C ILE A 228 5.40 13.65 23.22
N SER A 229 5.52 13.13 24.45
CA SER A 229 4.40 13.07 25.40
C SER A 229 3.86 14.43 25.85
N LYS A 230 4.53 15.54 25.51
CA LYS A 230 4.09 16.92 25.82
C LYS A 230 3.44 17.64 24.63
N MET A 231 3.50 17.06 23.43
CA MET A 231 3.10 17.73 22.19
C MET A 231 1.60 17.60 21.92
N ASN A 232 0.80 18.33 22.69
CA ASN A 232 -0.67 18.24 22.70
C ASN A 232 -1.40 18.61 21.40
N ASN A 233 -0.75 19.31 20.46
CA ASN A 233 -1.36 19.72 19.18
C ASN A 233 -1.19 18.69 18.06
N LEU A 234 -0.46 17.60 18.31
CA LEU A 234 -0.27 16.54 17.33
C LEU A 234 -1.59 15.86 16.96
N LYS A 235 -1.82 15.75 15.65
CA LYS A 235 -2.89 14.99 15.00
C LYS A 235 -2.37 13.69 14.39
N ALA A 236 -1.12 13.65 13.95
CA ALA A 236 -0.52 12.46 13.36
C ALA A 236 0.90 12.22 13.88
N ILE A 237 1.18 10.99 14.28
CA ILE A 237 2.50 10.55 14.72
C ILE A 237 2.89 9.27 13.99
N ASP A 238 4.08 9.30 13.37
CA ASP A 238 4.69 8.13 12.76
C ASP A 238 6.00 7.78 13.48
N LEU A 239 5.94 6.70 14.27
CA LEU A 239 7.07 6.09 14.97
C LEU A 239 7.47 4.75 14.32
N SER A 240 6.99 4.46 13.11
CA SER A 240 7.22 3.15 12.50
C SER A 240 8.70 2.83 12.36
N GLY A 241 9.10 1.62 12.75
CA GLY A 241 10.49 1.15 12.68
C GLY A 241 11.47 1.90 13.58
N ILE A 242 10.99 2.59 14.62
CA ILE A 242 11.88 3.20 15.61
C ILE A 242 12.52 2.11 16.47
N ASP A 243 13.83 2.23 16.71
CA ASP A 243 14.58 1.25 17.48
C ASP A 243 14.35 1.47 18.99
N GLY A 244 14.20 0.37 19.75
CA GLY A 244 14.13 0.41 21.21
C GLY A 244 12.74 0.64 21.82
N LEU A 245 11.68 0.86 21.03
CA LEU A 245 10.31 1.00 21.52
C LEU A 245 9.63 -0.37 21.76
N THR A 246 10.21 -1.18 22.65
CA THR A 246 9.72 -2.56 22.92
C THR A 246 8.46 -2.60 23.78
N SER A 247 8.14 -1.53 24.49
CA SER A 247 6.89 -1.36 25.23
C SER A 247 6.45 0.10 25.29
N ILE A 248 5.15 0.32 25.44
CA ILE A 248 4.54 1.64 25.58
C ILE A 248 4.25 1.87 27.05
N ASN A 249 4.79 2.95 27.61
CA ASN A 249 4.47 3.37 28.96
C ASN A 249 3.03 3.92 29.02
N GLU A 250 2.30 3.64 30.11
CA GLU A 250 0.91 4.07 30.31
C GLU A 250 0.69 5.59 30.16
N THR A 251 1.70 6.40 30.46
CA THR A 251 1.63 7.88 30.41
C THR A 251 2.11 8.50 29.10
N MET A 252 2.63 7.69 28.17
CA MET A 252 3.28 8.17 26.95
C MET A 252 2.36 9.04 26.08
N PHE A 253 1.05 8.74 26.09
CA PHE A 253 0.07 9.37 25.21
C PHE A 253 -0.96 10.24 25.96
N ASP A 254 -0.79 10.48 27.26
CA ASP A 254 -1.81 11.11 28.11
C ASP A 254 -2.25 12.51 27.62
N ASN A 255 -1.31 13.27 27.08
CA ASN A 255 -1.58 14.64 26.59
C ASN A 255 -1.93 14.70 25.10
N LEU A 256 -1.90 13.57 24.38
CA LEU A 256 -2.08 13.53 22.92
C LEU A 256 -3.55 13.34 22.52
N GLN A 257 -4.43 14.12 23.14
CA GLN A 257 -5.88 13.94 22.99
C GLN A 257 -6.40 14.33 21.60
N ASN A 258 -5.65 15.14 20.85
CA ASN A 258 -5.98 15.54 19.48
C ASN A 258 -5.48 14.55 18.43
N LEU A 259 -4.78 13.48 18.84
CA LEU A 259 -4.20 12.52 17.92
C LEU A 259 -5.28 11.74 17.18
N GLU A 260 -5.22 11.78 15.85
CA GLU A 260 -6.11 11.10 14.92
C GLU A 260 -5.42 9.91 14.23
N GLU A 261 -4.11 9.96 14.06
CA GLU A 261 -3.33 8.92 13.38
C GLU A 261 -2.08 8.55 14.18
N LEU A 262 -1.90 7.26 14.41
CA LEU A 262 -0.73 6.72 15.12
C LEU A 262 -0.19 5.50 14.37
N SER A 263 1.06 5.59 13.94
CA SER A 263 1.80 4.46 13.38
C SER A 263 2.90 4.03 14.34
N LEU A 264 2.84 2.75 14.71
CA LEU A 264 3.80 2.03 15.55
C LEU A 264 4.23 0.73 14.86
N ALA A 265 4.16 0.68 13.53
CA ALA A 265 4.52 -0.49 12.76
C ALA A 265 6.03 -0.80 12.90
N GLY A 266 6.45 -2.05 13.07
CA GLY A 266 7.89 -2.35 13.10
C GLY A 266 8.63 -1.98 14.39
N CYS A 267 7.94 -1.64 15.49
CA CYS A 267 8.57 -1.19 16.75
C CYS A 267 9.00 -2.33 17.70
N SER A 268 8.77 -3.59 17.31
CA SER A 268 9.00 -4.77 18.17
C SER A 268 8.13 -4.84 19.44
N LEU A 269 6.92 -4.26 19.41
CA LEU A 269 5.96 -4.36 20.52
C LEU A 269 5.51 -5.80 20.72
N THR A 270 5.43 -6.27 21.98
CA THR A 270 5.08 -7.67 22.29
C THR A 270 3.67 -7.86 22.85
N SER A 271 3.08 -6.80 23.39
CA SER A 271 1.75 -6.84 23.98
C SER A 271 1.05 -5.49 23.95
N ILE A 272 -0.29 -5.52 24.04
CA ILE A 272 -1.14 -4.34 24.19
C ILE A 272 -2.05 -4.57 25.40
N ASN A 273 -2.10 -3.58 26.29
CA ASN A 273 -2.96 -3.60 27.47
C ASN A 273 -4.01 -2.48 27.45
N SER A 274 -4.96 -2.52 28.38
CA SER A 274 -6.06 -1.55 28.50
C SER A 274 -5.63 -0.13 28.88
N THR A 275 -4.40 0.07 29.38
CA THR A 275 -3.87 1.40 29.68
C THR A 275 -3.07 2.00 28.52
N THR A 276 -2.59 1.17 27.58
CA THR A 276 -1.68 1.56 26.49
C THR A 276 -2.19 2.75 25.68
N PHE A 277 -3.50 2.77 25.35
CA PHE A 277 -4.10 3.81 24.50
C PHE A 277 -5.25 4.55 25.18
N LYS A 278 -5.30 4.54 26.52
CA LYS A 278 -6.48 4.95 27.30
C LYS A 278 -6.99 6.37 26.97
N ASN A 279 -6.10 7.28 26.58
CA ASN A 279 -6.42 8.70 26.36
C ASN A 279 -6.58 9.10 24.88
N LEU A 280 -6.38 8.18 23.93
CA LEU A 280 -6.43 8.45 22.49
C LEU A 280 -7.86 8.36 21.91
N LYS A 281 -8.78 9.17 22.43
CA LYS A 281 -10.22 9.08 22.10
C LYS A 281 -10.57 9.55 20.68
N ASN A 282 -9.75 10.42 20.10
CA ASN A 282 -9.94 10.96 18.75
C ASN A 282 -9.23 10.16 17.66
N LEU A 283 -8.54 9.08 18.04
CA LEU A 283 -7.80 8.25 17.10
C LEU A 283 -8.74 7.62 16.07
N LYS A 284 -8.42 7.79 14.79
CA LYS A 284 -9.12 7.28 13.62
C LYS A 284 -8.37 6.15 12.94
N ILE A 285 -7.03 6.19 12.96
CA ILE A 285 -6.15 5.22 12.30
C ILE A 285 -5.08 4.77 13.29
N LEU A 286 -4.97 3.45 13.46
CA LEU A 286 -3.92 2.81 14.26
C LEU A 286 -3.24 1.72 13.44
N ASP A 287 -1.94 1.91 13.20
CA ASP A 287 -1.08 0.94 12.50
C ASP A 287 -0.12 0.29 13.49
N LEU A 288 -0.30 -1.01 13.71
CA LEU A 288 0.50 -1.86 14.60
C LEU A 288 1.15 -3.03 13.84
N ARG A 289 1.29 -2.90 12.51
CA ARG A 289 1.80 -3.98 11.67
C ARG A 289 3.24 -4.35 11.98
N VAL A 290 3.64 -5.57 11.64
CA VAL A 290 5.04 -6.04 11.71
C VAL A 290 5.62 -5.82 13.11
N ASN A 291 4.88 -6.20 14.15
CA ASN A 291 5.36 -6.18 15.53
C ASN A 291 5.51 -7.61 16.04
N LEU A 292 5.79 -7.76 17.33
CA LEU A 292 5.91 -9.04 18.00
C LEU A 292 4.68 -9.33 18.87
N ILE A 293 3.51 -8.75 18.54
CA ILE A 293 2.34 -8.78 19.42
C ILE A 293 1.76 -10.18 19.44
N GLU A 294 1.83 -10.83 20.60
CA GLU A 294 1.16 -12.11 20.86
C GLU A 294 -0.06 -11.92 21.77
N ASN A 295 0.04 -10.99 22.73
CA ASN A 295 -0.93 -10.81 23.80
C ASN A 295 -1.63 -9.45 23.73
N ILE A 296 -2.94 -9.49 23.54
CA ILE A 296 -3.83 -8.32 23.66
C ILE A 296 -4.77 -8.59 24.84
N THR A 297 -4.78 -7.70 25.84
CA THR A 297 -5.70 -7.84 26.99
C THR A 297 -7.14 -7.59 26.56
N GLU A 298 -8.09 -8.04 27.36
CA GLU A 298 -9.47 -7.56 27.22
C GLU A 298 -9.49 -6.03 27.43
N ASP A 299 -10.40 -5.35 26.74
CA ASP A 299 -10.56 -3.90 26.78
C ASP A 299 -9.33 -3.06 26.35
N ALA A 300 -8.31 -3.67 25.73
CA ALA A 300 -7.15 -2.98 25.15
C ALA A 300 -7.54 -1.79 24.25
N PHE A 301 -8.71 -1.89 23.61
CA PHE A 301 -9.22 -0.94 22.62
C PHE A 301 -10.46 -0.16 23.08
N ASN A 302 -10.83 -0.23 24.36
CA ASN A 302 -12.07 0.35 24.88
C ASN A 302 -12.17 1.88 24.71
N SER A 303 -11.04 2.58 24.66
CA SER A 303 -10.99 4.03 24.47
C SER A 303 -11.25 4.51 23.04
N PHE A 304 -11.26 3.60 22.05
CA PHE A 304 -11.30 3.93 20.62
C PHE A 304 -12.71 4.17 20.07
N SER A 305 -13.36 5.24 20.54
CA SER A 305 -14.70 5.61 20.08
C SER A 305 -14.78 6.15 18.64
N ASN A 306 -13.65 6.58 18.06
CA ASN A 306 -13.58 7.16 16.71
C ASN A 306 -12.71 6.34 15.74
N LEU A 307 -12.17 5.20 16.17
CA LEU A 307 -11.26 4.42 15.33
C LEU A 307 -12.02 3.80 14.18
N THR A 308 -11.48 3.99 12.97
CA THR A 308 -12.04 3.53 11.70
C THR A 308 -11.15 2.50 11.03
N HIS A 309 -9.84 2.55 11.26
CA HIS A 309 -8.87 1.64 10.65
C HIS A 309 -7.93 1.11 11.73
N LEU A 310 -7.86 -0.21 11.83
CA LEU A 310 -6.92 -0.93 12.69
C LEU A 310 -6.20 -1.99 11.84
N SER A 311 -4.87 -1.91 11.81
CA SER A 311 -4.06 -3.01 11.27
C SER A 311 -3.16 -3.61 12.35
N LEU A 312 -3.29 -4.91 12.52
CA LEU A 312 -2.49 -5.79 13.37
C LEU A 312 -1.75 -6.83 12.51
N ALA A 313 -1.58 -6.58 11.20
CA ALA A 313 -1.00 -7.56 10.30
C ALA A 313 0.48 -7.83 10.59
N GLY A 314 0.94 -9.05 10.37
CA GLY A 314 2.35 -9.41 10.63
C GLY A 314 2.70 -9.42 12.11
N ASN A 315 1.84 -10.01 12.93
CA ASN A 315 2.05 -10.21 14.37
C ASN A 315 1.94 -11.70 14.71
N PHE A 316 1.97 -12.05 16.00
CA PHE A 316 1.93 -13.43 16.48
C PHE A 316 0.61 -13.74 17.21
N ILE A 317 -0.50 -13.14 16.77
CA ILE A 317 -1.80 -13.30 17.43
C ILE A 317 -2.34 -14.70 17.13
N LYS A 318 -2.56 -15.49 18.19
CA LYS A 318 -3.00 -16.90 18.08
C LYS A 318 -4.50 -17.10 18.20
N SER A 319 -5.19 -16.19 18.89
CA SER A 319 -6.63 -16.28 19.16
C SER A 319 -7.25 -14.92 19.46
N LEU A 320 -8.50 -14.73 19.06
CA LEU A 320 -9.30 -13.55 19.38
C LEU A 320 -10.16 -13.80 20.63
N LYS A 321 -10.28 -12.80 21.50
CA LYS A 321 -11.08 -12.86 22.74
C LYS A 321 -12.43 -12.15 22.52
N PRO A 322 -13.53 -12.60 23.16
CA PRO A 322 -14.87 -12.03 22.96
C PRO A 322 -14.95 -10.50 23.10
N ASN A 323 -14.32 -9.95 24.13
CA ASN A 323 -14.37 -8.52 24.47
C ASN A 323 -13.20 -7.71 23.91
N MET A 324 -12.40 -8.29 23.00
CA MET A 324 -11.20 -7.63 22.48
C MET A 324 -11.54 -6.31 21.77
N TRP A 325 -12.72 -6.23 21.16
CA TRP A 325 -13.14 -5.14 20.29
C TRP A 325 -14.08 -4.12 20.95
N ASN A 326 -14.23 -4.20 22.27
CA ASN A 326 -15.02 -3.23 23.03
C ASN A 326 -14.59 -1.79 22.71
N GLY A 327 -15.56 -0.88 22.64
CA GLY A 327 -15.33 0.55 22.34
C GLY A 327 -15.26 0.91 20.86
N MET A 328 -14.90 -0.01 19.96
CA MET A 328 -14.64 0.25 18.54
C MET A 328 -15.90 0.29 17.65
N LYS A 329 -16.84 1.16 18.02
CA LYS A 329 -18.17 1.25 17.36
C LYS A 329 -18.16 1.83 15.94
N LYS A 330 -17.03 2.37 15.49
CA LYS A 330 -16.86 3.00 14.17
C LYS A 330 -15.82 2.30 13.30
N LEU A 331 -15.32 1.13 13.72
CA LEU A 331 -14.28 0.43 12.99
C LEU A 331 -14.82 -0.04 11.64
N VAL A 332 -14.18 0.40 10.56
CA VAL A 332 -14.55 0.11 9.17
C VAL A 332 -13.63 -0.98 8.60
N VAL A 333 -12.33 -0.88 8.87
CA VAL A 333 -11.32 -1.79 8.34
C VAL A 333 -10.56 -2.44 9.49
N LEU A 334 -10.55 -3.78 9.49
CA LEU A 334 -9.76 -4.60 10.40
C LEU A 334 -8.85 -5.53 9.59
N ASP A 335 -7.56 -5.36 9.76
CA ASP A 335 -6.55 -6.19 9.13
C ASP A 335 -5.80 -7.02 10.18
N LEU A 336 -6.01 -8.34 10.10
CA LEU A 336 -5.43 -9.38 10.94
C LEU A 336 -4.59 -10.35 10.10
N SER A 337 -4.21 -9.96 8.87
CA SER A 337 -3.44 -10.82 7.98
C SER A 337 -2.04 -11.14 8.53
N TYR A 338 -1.40 -12.19 8.04
CA TYR A 338 -0.05 -12.61 8.48
C TYR A 338 0.06 -12.75 10.01
N ASN A 339 -0.91 -13.42 10.62
CA ASN A 339 -0.90 -13.78 12.04
C ASN A 339 -0.91 -15.32 12.21
N GLU A 340 -1.03 -15.78 13.45
CA GLU A 340 -1.04 -17.20 13.80
C GLU A 340 -2.41 -17.68 14.28
N LEU A 341 -3.50 -17.10 13.75
CA LEU A 341 -4.86 -17.48 14.15
C LEU A 341 -5.11 -18.96 13.83
N LYS A 342 -5.56 -19.74 14.81
CA LYS A 342 -5.83 -21.18 14.66
C LYS A 342 -7.27 -21.50 14.31
N GLU A 343 -8.19 -20.78 14.92
CA GLU A 343 -9.63 -20.94 14.78
C GLU A 343 -10.34 -19.59 14.97
N LEU A 344 -11.51 -19.44 14.35
CA LEU A 344 -12.45 -18.36 14.63
C LEU A 344 -13.72 -18.92 15.25
N LYS A 345 -14.17 -18.30 16.34
CA LYS A 345 -15.36 -18.67 17.11
C LYS A 345 -16.48 -17.68 16.84
N LYS A 346 -17.72 -18.03 17.20
CA LYS A 346 -18.87 -17.12 17.18
C LYS A 346 -18.59 -15.74 17.79
N SER A 347 -17.83 -15.69 18.88
CA SER A 347 -17.49 -14.44 19.59
C SER A 347 -16.26 -13.71 19.05
N SER A 348 -15.62 -14.19 17.98
CA SER A 348 -14.35 -13.63 17.50
C SER A 348 -14.42 -12.17 17.06
N PHE A 349 -15.58 -11.68 16.59
CA PHE A 349 -15.78 -10.30 16.12
C PHE A 349 -16.97 -9.62 16.80
N GLU A 350 -17.27 -10.01 18.03
CA GLU A 350 -18.33 -9.38 18.81
C GLU A 350 -18.11 -7.86 18.91
N HIS A 351 -19.21 -7.10 18.94
CA HIS A 351 -19.25 -5.63 18.94
C HIS A 351 -18.84 -4.90 17.64
N LEU A 352 -18.31 -5.58 16.62
CA LEU A 352 -17.93 -4.96 15.34
C LEU A 352 -19.06 -4.88 14.29
N GLY A 353 -20.17 -5.57 14.54
CA GLY A 353 -21.16 -5.89 13.50
C GLY A 353 -21.84 -4.70 12.80
N LYS A 354 -21.94 -3.56 13.49
CA LYS A 354 -22.63 -2.36 12.96
C LYS A 354 -21.74 -1.43 12.15
N SER A 355 -20.42 -1.67 12.10
CA SER A 355 -19.49 -0.74 11.48
C SER A 355 -18.50 -1.40 10.51
N LEU A 356 -18.11 -2.66 10.78
CA LEU A 356 -17.04 -3.30 10.03
C LEU A 356 -17.46 -3.58 8.59
N LYS A 357 -16.67 -3.09 7.63
CA LYS A 357 -16.88 -3.26 6.19
C LYS A 357 -15.82 -4.14 5.55
N GLU A 358 -14.59 -4.11 6.05
CA GLU A 358 -13.48 -4.87 5.49
C GLU A 358 -12.78 -5.68 6.59
N LEU A 359 -12.74 -7.00 6.39
CA LEU A 359 -12.05 -7.94 7.26
C LEU A 359 -11.01 -8.71 6.45
N ASN A 360 -9.75 -8.55 6.82
CA ASN A 360 -8.63 -9.26 6.22
C ASN A 360 -8.00 -10.24 7.21
N LEU A 361 -8.00 -11.52 6.85
CA LEU A 361 -7.44 -12.66 7.57
C LEU A 361 -6.39 -13.41 6.72
N ALA A 362 -5.98 -12.83 5.59
CA ALA A 362 -5.06 -13.46 4.67
C ALA A 362 -3.78 -13.94 5.36
N ASP A 363 -3.19 -15.03 4.87
CA ASP A 363 -1.91 -15.54 5.36
C ASP A 363 -1.89 -15.94 6.86
N ASN A 364 -3.05 -16.16 7.48
CA ASN A 364 -3.14 -16.94 8.72
C ASN A 364 -3.01 -18.44 8.40
N LYS A 365 -1.79 -18.87 8.06
CA LYS A 365 -1.53 -20.20 7.46
C LYS A 365 -1.99 -21.37 8.32
N ILE A 366 -2.07 -21.21 9.64
CA ILE A 366 -2.51 -22.25 10.58
C ILE A 366 -4.01 -22.20 10.90
N LEU A 367 -4.77 -21.25 10.33
CA LEU A 367 -6.23 -21.13 10.48
C LEU A 367 -6.91 -22.28 9.75
N LYS A 368 -7.45 -23.24 10.50
CA LYS A 368 -8.04 -24.48 9.93
C LYS A 368 -9.56 -24.51 9.98
N SER A 369 -10.16 -23.76 10.91
CA SER A 369 -11.61 -23.76 11.14
C SER A 369 -12.13 -22.36 11.39
N ILE A 370 -13.27 -22.06 10.76
CA ILE A 370 -14.10 -20.90 11.07
C ILE A 370 -15.45 -21.47 11.50
N ASP A 371 -15.88 -21.17 12.72
CA ASP A 371 -17.23 -21.50 13.18
C ASP A 371 -18.25 -20.90 12.20
N SER A 372 -19.30 -21.65 11.87
CA SER A 372 -20.34 -21.23 10.94
C SER A 372 -21.03 -19.92 11.32
N ASN A 373 -20.93 -19.51 12.59
CA ASN A 373 -21.50 -18.29 13.14
C ASN A 373 -20.41 -17.26 13.52
N ALA A 374 -19.14 -17.46 13.15
CA ALA A 374 -18.05 -16.56 13.49
C ALA A 374 -18.22 -15.14 12.94
N LEU A 375 -18.92 -15.01 11.81
CA LEU A 375 -19.19 -13.74 11.14
C LEU A 375 -20.62 -13.23 11.41
N ASP A 376 -21.36 -13.89 12.29
CA ASP A 376 -22.73 -13.48 12.61
C ASP A 376 -22.79 -12.04 13.10
N GLY A 377 -23.75 -11.28 12.57
CA GLY A 377 -23.97 -9.89 12.94
C GLY A 377 -23.07 -8.87 12.25
N LEU A 378 -22.08 -9.29 11.43
CA LEU A 378 -21.27 -8.40 10.58
C LEU A 378 -22.05 -7.89 9.35
N ILE A 379 -23.25 -7.35 9.56
CA ILE A 379 -24.22 -7.00 8.51
C ILE A 379 -23.72 -5.92 7.53
N MET A 380 -22.73 -5.14 7.94
CA MET A 380 -22.09 -4.10 7.12
C MET A 380 -20.88 -4.62 6.32
N LEU A 381 -20.50 -5.89 6.47
CA LEU A 381 -19.30 -6.44 5.85
C LEU A 381 -19.46 -6.47 4.33
N GLN A 382 -18.52 -5.86 3.63
CA GLN A 382 -18.45 -5.74 2.18
C GLN A 382 -17.29 -6.54 1.59
N LYS A 383 -16.18 -6.67 2.33
CA LYS A 383 -15.01 -7.42 1.87
C LYS A 383 -14.55 -8.39 2.94
N PHE A 384 -14.46 -9.66 2.55
CA PHE A 384 -13.93 -10.73 3.37
C PHE A 384 -12.76 -11.39 2.64
N ASN A 385 -11.57 -11.31 3.21
CA ASN A 385 -10.38 -11.99 2.68
C ASN A 385 -9.87 -12.99 3.71
N ALA A 386 -9.89 -14.28 3.37
CA ALA A 386 -9.26 -15.35 4.14
C ALA A 386 -8.37 -16.21 3.23
N SER A 387 -7.76 -15.59 2.21
CA SER A 387 -6.80 -16.23 1.31
C SER A 387 -5.57 -16.77 2.05
N SER A 388 -4.92 -17.77 1.47
CA SER A 388 -3.70 -18.37 2.03
C SER A 388 -3.87 -18.90 3.46
N THR A 389 -5.08 -19.34 3.82
CA THR A 389 -5.37 -20.03 5.09
C THR A 389 -5.42 -21.55 4.89
N SER A 390 -5.72 -22.32 5.95
CA SER A 390 -5.84 -23.78 5.90
C SER A 390 -7.29 -24.29 6.00
N ILE A 391 -8.27 -23.45 5.64
CA ILE A 391 -9.69 -23.80 5.66
C ILE A 391 -9.99 -24.84 4.58
N LYS A 392 -10.77 -25.88 4.94
CA LYS A 392 -11.08 -27.03 4.09
C LYS A 392 -12.47 -27.04 3.48
N SER A 393 -13.42 -26.33 4.06
CA SER A 393 -14.80 -26.31 3.58
C SER A 393 -15.50 -25.02 3.95
N ILE A 394 -16.50 -24.66 3.16
CA ILE A 394 -17.41 -23.54 3.41
C ILE A 394 -18.82 -24.12 3.52
N ASP A 395 -19.50 -23.88 4.63
CA ASP A 395 -20.89 -24.29 4.85
C ASP A 395 -21.89 -23.20 4.44
N ASN A 396 -23.19 -23.52 4.56
CA ASN A 396 -24.28 -22.65 4.16
C ASN A 396 -24.58 -21.50 5.15
N LYS A 397 -23.96 -21.50 6.33
CA LYS A 397 -24.25 -20.55 7.42
C LYS A 397 -23.20 -19.45 7.54
N LEU A 398 -21.95 -19.73 7.15
CA LEU A 398 -20.83 -18.79 7.31
C LEU A 398 -21.12 -17.37 6.80
N PHE A 399 -21.84 -17.25 5.68
CA PHE A 399 -22.19 -15.97 5.08
C PHE A 399 -23.69 -15.65 5.14
N GLU A 400 -24.51 -16.42 5.86
CA GLU A 400 -25.98 -16.31 5.87
C GLU A 400 -26.47 -14.90 6.26
N HIS A 401 -25.78 -14.19 7.15
CA HIS A 401 -26.19 -12.86 7.61
C HIS A 401 -25.46 -11.68 6.93
N LEU A 402 -24.67 -11.95 5.87
CA LEU A 402 -23.78 -10.95 5.27
C LEU A 402 -24.33 -10.41 3.93
N ALA A 403 -25.55 -9.86 3.94
CA ALA A 403 -26.22 -9.42 2.71
C ALA A 403 -25.47 -8.31 1.95
N SER A 404 -24.59 -7.55 2.61
CA SER A 404 -23.79 -6.46 2.01
C SER A 404 -22.48 -6.92 1.35
N LEU A 405 -22.16 -8.21 1.39
CA LEU A 405 -20.87 -8.74 0.99
C LEU A 405 -20.65 -8.64 -0.53
N GLU A 406 -19.62 -7.89 -0.94
CA GLU A 406 -19.31 -7.61 -2.33
C GLU A 406 -18.09 -8.38 -2.85
N VAL A 407 -17.12 -8.68 -1.97
CA VAL A 407 -15.88 -9.35 -2.33
C VAL A 407 -15.58 -10.46 -1.33
N VAL A 408 -15.39 -11.67 -1.84
CA VAL A 408 -14.92 -12.82 -1.08
C VAL A 408 -13.65 -13.36 -1.73
N ASP A 409 -12.56 -13.33 -0.97
CA ASP A 409 -11.30 -13.95 -1.34
C ASP A 409 -11.00 -15.14 -0.43
N LEU A 410 -11.05 -16.33 -1.02
CA LEU A 410 -10.74 -17.62 -0.41
C LEU A 410 -9.67 -18.36 -1.22
N SER A 411 -8.84 -17.62 -1.95
CA SER A 411 -7.79 -18.17 -2.80
C SER A 411 -6.67 -18.84 -1.99
N ASN A 412 -6.01 -19.82 -2.58
CA ASN A 412 -4.84 -20.52 -2.02
C ASN A 412 -5.07 -21.16 -0.64
N CYS A 413 -6.31 -21.53 -0.32
CA CYS A 413 -6.66 -22.25 0.90
C CYS A 413 -6.44 -23.76 0.74
N LYS A 414 -7.27 -24.57 1.41
CA LYS A 414 -7.33 -26.04 1.26
C LYS A 414 -8.75 -26.50 0.99
N ILE A 415 -9.58 -25.65 0.36
CA ILE A 415 -11.00 -25.90 0.23
C ILE A 415 -11.24 -27.07 -0.72
N GLU A 416 -11.89 -28.12 -0.20
CA GLU A 416 -12.28 -29.33 -0.93
C GLU A 416 -13.75 -29.29 -1.34
N LYS A 417 -14.60 -28.59 -0.57
CA LYS A 417 -16.04 -28.50 -0.79
C LYS A 417 -16.61 -27.15 -0.36
N ILE A 418 -17.55 -26.64 -1.15
CA ILE A 418 -18.39 -25.48 -0.82
C ILE A 418 -19.84 -25.95 -0.85
N ASP A 419 -20.61 -25.60 0.17
CA ASP A 419 -22.05 -25.87 0.17
C ASP A 419 -22.76 -25.07 -0.93
N LYS A 420 -23.75 -25.69 -1.60
CA LYS A 420 -24.47 -25.08 -2.72
C LYS A 420 -25.24 -23.81 -2.34
N ASP A 421 -25.58 -23.66 -1.07
CA ASP A 421 -26.34 -22.52 -0.54
C ASP A 421 -25.44 -21.53 0.22
N ALA A 422 -24.10 -21.69 0.20
CA ALA A 422 -23.13 -20.83 0.89
C ALA A 422 -23.23 -19.34 0.58
N PHE A 423 -23.66 -18.97 -0.62
CA PHE A 423 -23.77 -17.57 -1.06
C PHE A 423 -25.21 -17.16 -1.39
N LEU A 424 -26.21 -17.89 -0.90
CA LEU A 424 -27.62 -17.68 -1.26
C LEU A 424 -28.10 -16.26 -0.92
N GLN A 425 -27.56 -15.66 0.14
CA GLN A 425 -27.95 -14.34 0.64
C GLN A 425 -27.20 -13.19 -0.06
N GLN A 426 -26.23 -13.51 -0.92
CA GLN A 426 -25.42 -12.54 -1.66
C GLN A 426 -25.76 -12.49 -3.16
N GLU A 427 -26.91 -13.03 -3.57
CA GLU A 427 -27.41 -13.07 -4.96
C GLU A 427 -27.26 -11.71 -5.68
N PHE A 428 -27.59 -10.60 -5.01
CA PHE A 428 -27.54 -9.25 -5.60
C PHE A 428 -26.38 -8.38 -5.10
N SER A 429 -25.48 -8.90 -4.26
CA SER A 429 -24.39 -8.11 -3.67
C SER A 429 -23.00 -8.59 -4.04
N LEU A 430 -22.77 -9.91 -4.19
CA LEU A 430 -21.42 -10.42 -4.46
C LEU A 430 -20.98 -10.10 -5.88
N LYS A 431 -19.94 -9.27 -5.99
CA LYS A 431 -19.34 -8.82 -7.26
C LYS A 431 -18.11 -9.64 -7.62
N LYS A 432 -17.31 -10.04 -6.62
CA LYS A 432 -16.04 -10.74 -6.83
C LYS A 432 -15.89 -11.95 -5.94
N LEU A 433 -15.55 -13.09 -6.55
CA LEU A 433 -15.34 -14.35 -5.86
C LEU A 433 -14.04 -15.03 -6.32
N TYR A 434 -13.07 -15.14 -5.41
CA TYR A 434 -11.79 -15.79 -5.68
C TYR A 434 -11.69 -17.13 -4.95
N LEU A 435 -11.58 -18.21 -5.71
CA LEU A 435 -11.49 -19.61 -5.26
C LEU A 435 -10.28 -20.33 -5.85
N ASN A 436 -9.39 -19.61 -6.53
CA ASN A 436 -8.22 -20.19 -7.19
C ASN A 436 -7.22 -20.81 -6.21
N GLY A 437 -6.47 -21.81 -6.65
CA GLY A 437 -5.42 -22.43 -5.84
C GLY A 437 -5.93 -23.31 -4.67
N ASN A 438 -7.16 -23.81 -4.78
CA ASN A 438 -7.78 -24.69 -3.77
C ASN A 438 -7.68 -26.18 -4.16
N LYS A 439 -8.50 -27.02 -3.53
CA LYS A 439 -8.59 -28.48 -3.76
C LYS A 439 -9.96 -28.89 -4.29
N LEU A 440 -10.66 -27.96 -4.95
CA LEU A 440 -11.97 -28.22 -5.53
C LEU A 440 -11.84 -29.17 -6.72
N THR A 441 -12.53 -30.31 -6.65
CA THR A 441 -12.67 -31.24 -7.78
C THR A 441 -13.97 -31.02 -8.54
N SER A 442 -14.99 -30.49 -7.87
CA SER A 442 -16.28 -30.11 -8.44
C SER A 442 -16.89 -28.98 -7.61
N MET A 443 -17.89 -28.30 -8.17
CA MET A 443 -18.62 -27.23 -7.50
C MET A 443 -20.07 -27.23 -8.01
N ASP A 444 -21.03 -26.96 -7.13
CA ASP A 444 -22.44 -26.90 -7.54
C ASP A 444 -22.65 -25.66 -8.43
N PRO A 445 -23.26 -25.79 -9.63
CA PRO A 445 -23.47 -24.67 -10.55
C PRO A 445 -24.40 -23.59 -9.98
N LEU A 446 -25.20 -23.88 -8.94
CA LEU A 446 -26.01 -22.88 -8.24
C LEU A 446 -25.16 -21.77 -7.62
N ILE A 447 -23.91 -22.06 -7.23
CA ILE A 447 -22.98 -21.07 -6.67
C ILE A 447 -22.71 -19.95 -7.69
N ILE A 448 -22.65 -20.26 -8.99
CA ILE A 448 -22.44 -19.25 -10.04
C ILE A 448 -23.78 -18.71 -10.54
N ASN A 449 -24.74 -19.58 -10.79
CA ASN A 449 -26.01 -19.21 -11.42
C ASN A 449 -26.78 -18.19 -10.59
N LYS A 450 -26.87 -18.37 -9.27
CA LYS A 450 -27.62 -17.48 -8.38
C LYS A 450 -26.95 -16.13 -8.13
N LEU A 451 -25.68 -15.93 -8.45
CA LEU A 451 -25.00 -14.66 -8.19
C LEU A 451 -25.25 -13.70 -9.35
N GLU A 452 -26.30 -12.89 -9.27
CA GLU A 452 -26.70 -11.97 -10.34
C GLU A 452 -25.82 -10.72 -10.42
N ALA A 453 -25.17 -10.31 -9.33
CA ALA A 453 -24.25 -9.18 -9.30
C ALA A 453 -22.80 -9.52 -9.66
N ILE A 454 -22.46 -10.79 -9.92
CA ILE A 454 -21.08 -11.23 -10.13
C ILE A 454 -20.47 -10.63 -11.39
N THR A 455 -19.29 -10.02 -11.26
CA THR A 455 -18.53 -9.44 -12.38
C THR A 455 -17.15 -10.08 -12.53
N GLU A 456 -16.63 -10.72 -11.49
CA GLU A 456 -15.32 -11.37 -11.54
C GLU A 456 -15.34 -12.67 -10.73
N ILE A 457 -14.94 -13.76 -11.36
CA ILE A 457 -14.72 -15.05 -10.70
C ILE A 457 -13.34 -15.61 -11.07
N ASP A 458 -12.64 -16.15 -10.08
CA ASP A 458 -11.41 -16.90 -10.29
C ASP A 458 -11.53 -18.31 -9.69
N ILE A 459 -11.49 -19.32 -10.54
CA ILE A 459 -11.53 -20.74 -10.17
C ILE A 459 -10.33 -21.51 -10.70
N ALA A 460 -9.28 -20.79 -11.12
CA ALA A 460 -8.07 -21.38 -11.67
C ALA A 460 -7.32 -22.24 -10.65
N ASN A 461 -6.39 -23.08 -11.13
CA ASN A 461 -5.48 -23.84 -10.29
C ASN A 461 -6.19 -24.71 -9.23
N ASN A 462 -7.30 -25.34 -9.61
CA ASN A 462 -8.02 -26.35 -8.83
C ASN A 462 -7.97 -27.70 -9.58
N PRO A 463 -7.97 -28.84 -8.87
CA PRO A 463 -7.92 -30.17 -9.47
C PRO A 463 -9.28 -30.59 -10.08
N TRP A 464 -9.78 -29.84 -11.07
CA TRP A 464 -11.12 -30.05 -11.62
C TRP A 464 -11.30 -31.44 -12.25
N LEU A 465 -12.37 -32.12 -11.83
CA LEU A 465 -12.85 -33.37 -12.42
C LEU A 465 -13.83 -33.05 -13.56
N CYS A 466 -13.34 -33.13 -14.79
CA CYS A 466 -14.08 -32.81 -15.99
C CYS A 466 -14.96 -33.98 -16.49
N ASN A 467 -16.05 -34.22 -15.75
CA ASN A 467 -17.12 -35.15 -16.10
C ASN A 467 -18.38 -34.40 -16.56
N ASP A 468 -19.49 -35.10 -16.72
CA ASP A 468 -20.82 -34.53 -17.02
C ASP A 468 -21.19 -33.33 -16.14
N LYS A 469 -20.87 -33.36 -14.84
CA LYS A 469 -21.18 -32.28 -13.89
C LYS A 469 -20.37 -31.00 -14.11
N ILE A 470 -19.10 -31.08 -14.54
CA ILE A 470 -18.34 -29.86 -14.86
C ILE A 470 -18.98 -29.09 -16.02
N GLY A 471 -19.68 -29.81 -16.91
CA GLY A 471 -20.43 -29.22 -18.01
C GLY A 471 -21.42 -28.17 -17.52
N GLU A 472 -22.10 -28.42 -16.40
CA GLU A 472 -23.05 -27.47 -15.81
C GLU A 472 -22.37 -26.19 -15.29
N ILE A 473 -21.16 -26.29 -14.74
CA ILE A 473 -20.37 -25.13 -14.31
C ILE A 473 -19.96 -24.29 -15.53
N LYS A 474 -19.46 -24.95 -16.59
CA LYS A 474 -19.11 -24.29 -17.84
C LYS A 474 -20.32 -23.56 -18.43
N ASP A 475 -21.48 -24.20 -18.44
CA ASP A 475 -22.71 -23.63 -18.97
C ASP A 475 -23.18 -22.43 -18.11
N ALA A 476 -23.04 -22.51 -16.77
CA ALA A 476 -23.30 -21.39 -15.86
C ALA A 476 -22.40 -20.18 -16.14
N ILE A 477 -21.09 -20.38 -16.34
CA ILE A 477 -20.14 -19.33 -16.70
C ILE A 477 -20.47 -18.73 -18.08
N THR A 478 -20.79 -19.59 -19.05
CA THR A 478 -21.18 -19.16 -20.41
C THR A 478 -22.40 -18.25 -20.36
N LYS A 479 -23.41 -18.62 -19.56
CA LYS A 479 -24.61 -17.80 -19.34
C LYS A 479 -24.27 -16.42 -18.75
N LYS A 480 -23.28 -16.32 -17.85
CA LYS A 480 -22.84 -15.01 -17.31
C LYS A 480 -22.20 -14.14 -18.40
N TYR A 481 -21.37 -14.70 -19.28
CA TYR A 481 -20.87 -13.97 -20.46
C TYR A 481 -22.00 -13.50 -21.39
N GLU A 482 -23.00 -14.33 -21.67
CA GLU A 482 -24.14 -13.99 -22.51
C GLU A 482 -24.98 -12.85 -21.93
N ILE A 483 -25.28 -12.92 -20.62
CA ILE A 483 -25.98 -11.86 -19.88
C ILE A 483 -25.18 -10.55 -19.97
N SER A 484 -23.88 -10.59 -19.68
CA SER A 484 -23.04 -9.39 -19.71
C SER A 484 -22.96 -8.77 -21.10
N ALA A 485 -22.85 -9.57 -22.16
CA ALA A 485 -22.91 -9.09 -23.54
C ALA A 485 -24.26 -8.45 -23.88
N LYS A 486 -25.37 -9.05 -23.44
CA LYS A 486 -26.73 -8.54 -23.66
C LYS A 486 -26.96 -7.18 -22.98
N TYR A 487 -26.47 -7.00 -21.75
CA TYR A 487 -26.67 -5.79 -20.96
C TYR A 487 -25.51 -4.79 -21.04
N LYS A 488 -24.47 -5.07 -21.85
CA LYS A 488 -23.27 -4.24 -21.99
C LYS A 488 -22.55 -4.00 -20.66
N THR A 489 -22.53 -5.01 -19.80
CA THR A 489 -21.75 -5.05 -18.57
C THR A 489 -20.52 -5.93 -18.76
N GLU A 490 -19.60 -5.89 -17.80
CA GLU A 490 -18.40 -6.72 -17.83
C GLU A 490 -18.55 -7.94 -16.91
N PHE A 491 -18.08 -9.10 -17.40
CA PHE A 491 -17.89 -10.29 -16.59
C PHE A 491 -16.56 -10.94 -17.00
N PHE A 492 -15.76 -11.32 -16.00
CA PHE A 492 -14.43 -11.89 -16.20
C PHE A 492 -14.30 -13.22 -15.46
N LEU A 493 -13.96 -14.28 -16.20
CA LEU A 493 -13.30 -15.47 -15.65
C LEU A 493 -11.81 -15.19 -15.63
N LYS A 494 -11.29 -14.81 -14.45
CA LYS A 494 -9.86 -14.54 -14.25
C LYS A 494 -9.05 -15.81 -14.40
N GLU A 495 -7.83 -15.67 -14.93
CA GLU A 495 -6.91 -16.80 -15.16
C GLU A 495 -7.60 -17.99 -15.88
N SER A 496 -8.48 -17.71 -16.84
CA SER A 496 -9.24 -18.73 -17.57
C SER A 496 -8.36 -19.78 -18.25
N ASN A 497 -7.17 -19.38 -18.69
CA ASN A 497 -6.15 -20.29 -19.22
C ASN A 497 -5.67 -21.33 -18.19
N ASN A 498 -5.69 -20.99 -16.90
CA ASN A 498 -5.30 -21.84 -15.78
C ASN A 498 -6.51 -22.52 -15.10
N THR A 499 -7.72 -22.32 -15.63
CA THR A 499 -8.92 -23.09 -15.28
C THR A 499 -8.99 -24.34 -16.16
N GLN A 500 -8.21 -25.36 -15.79
CA GLN A 500 -8.00 -26.56 -16.59
C GLN A 500 -8.48 -27.82 -15.88
N CYS A 501 -8.77 -28.87 -16.65
CA CYS A 501 -9.05 -30.19 -16.12
C CYS A 501 -7.80 -30.82 -15.52
N ASP A 502 -7.95 -31.41 -14.33
CA ASP A 502 -6.95 -32.33 -13.77
C ASP A 502 -7.28 -33.78 -14.12
N ARG A 503 -8.57 -34.12 -14.06
CA ARG A 503 -9.09 -35.46 -14.39
C ARG A 503 -10.31 -35.39 -15.31
N PRO A 504 -10.64 -36.46 -16.05
CA PRO A 504 -9.81 -37.66 -16.28
C PRO A 504 -8.54 -37.33 -17.10
N LEU A 505 -7.53 -38.20 -17.08
CA LEU A 505 -6.24 -38.01 -17.75
C LEU A 505 -6.37 -37.68 -19.24
N LYS A 506 -7.38 -38.24 -19.92
CA LYS A 506 -7.70 -37.95 -21.34
C LYS A 506 -8.01 -36.47 -21.61
N LEU A 507 -8.45 -35.72 -20.59
CA LEU A 507 -8.77 -34.29 -20.68
C LEU A 507 -7.76 -33.42 -19.91
N GLN A 508 -6.72 -34.00 -19.32
CA GLN A 508 -5.80 -33.26 -18.45
C GLN A 508 -5.21 -32.04 -19.17
N ARG A 509 -5.14 -30.90 -18.47
CA ARG A 509 -4.70 -29.58 -18.97
C ARG A 509 -5.59 -28.95 -20.04
N GLN A 510 -6.66 -29.61 -20.50
CA GLN A 510 -7.63 -28.95 -21.35
C GLN A 510 -8.36 -27.87 -20.57
N LYS A 511 -8.54 -26.71 -21.19
CA LYS A 511 -9.22 -25.57 -20.56
C LYS A 511 -10.71 -25.85 -20.46
N LEU A 512 -11.29 -25.54 -19.31
CA LEU A 512 -12.70 -25.81 -19.00
C LEU A 512 -13.65 -25.18 -20.03
N MET A 513 -13.38 -23.94 -20.45
CA MET A 513 -14.23 -23.23 -21.41
C MET A 513 -14.14 -23.76 -22.85
N GLU A 514 -13.11 -24.54 -23.19
CA GLU A 514 -12.92 -25.15 -24.52
C GLU A 514 -13.56 -26.55 -24.62
N LEU A 515 -14.03 -27.12 -23.51
CA LEU A 515 -14.63 -28.45 -23.48
C LEU A 515 -15.97 -28.51 -24.24
N ASN A 516 -16.28 -29.66 -24.85
CA ASN A 516 -17.60 -29.92 -25.40
C ASN A 516 -18.49 -30.60 -24.33
N SER A 517 -19.36 -29.81 -23.66
CA SER A 517 -20.22 -30.29 -22.56
C SER A 517 -21.04 -31.53 -22.95
N LYS A 518 -21.47 -31.66 -24.22
CA LYS A 518 -22.28 -32.79 -24.71
C LYS A 518 -21.51 -34.10 -24.87
N LYS A 519 -20.18 -34.06 -24.85
CA LYS A 519 -19.29 -35.23 -24.97
C LYS A 519 -18.69 -35.67 -23.64
N LEU A 520 -19.05 -35.00 -22.55
CA LEU A 520 -18.55 -35.35 -21.22
C LEU A 520 -19.36 -36.53 -20.67
N GLU A 521 -18.65 -37.49 -20.10
CA GLU A 521 -19.20 -38.74 -19.58
C GLU A 521 -19.13 -38.74 -18.04
N ILE A 522 -19.92 -39.60 -17.42
CA ILE A 522 -19.79 -39.88 -15.98
C ILE A 522 -18.39 -40.43 -15.72
N TYR A 523 -17.73 -39.91 -14.69
CA TYR A 523 -16.37 -40.32 -14.34
C TYR A 523 -16.32 -41.77 -13.84
N ASP A 524 -15.47 -42.57 -14.46
CA ASP A 524 -15.18 -43.96 -14.08
C ASP A 524 -13.68 -44.08 -13.75
N PRO A 525 -13.30 -44.20 -12.46
CA PRO A 525 -11.90 -44.32 -12.05
C PRO A 525 -11.17 -45.51 -12.69
N SER A 526 -11.90 -46.58 -13.04
CA SER A 526 -11.33 -47.76 -13.69
C SER A 526 -10.97 -47.54 -15.16
N LYS A 527 -11.37 -46.40 -15.74
CA LYS A 527 -11.00 -46.00 -17.10
C LYS A 527 -10.03 -44.83 -17.10
N ASP A 528 -9.66 -44.32 -15.93
CA ASP A 528 -8.75 -43.20 -15.73
C ASP A 528 -7.29 -43.68 -15.57
N PHE A 529 -6.85 -44.50 -16.52
CA PHE A 529 -5.47 -44.98 -16.61
C PHE A 529 -4.71 -44.21 -17.67
N THR A 530 -3.38 -44.19 -17.55
CA THR A 530 -2.44 -43.59 -18.51
C THR A 530 -2.44 -44.36 -19.83
N THR A 531 -3.48 -44.23 -20.66
CA THR A 531 -3.41 -44.69 -22.04
C THR A 531 -2.85 -43.58 -22.92
N THR A 532 -1.53 -43.37 -22.79
CA THR A 532 -0.75 -42.90 -23.94
C THR A 532 -0.58 -44.07 -24.88
N THR A 533 -1.65 -44.49 -25.57
CA THR A 533 -1.51 -45.31 -26.77
C THR A 533 -0.94 -44.41 -27.85
N ILE A 534 0.39 -44.33 -27.89
CA ILE A 534 1.12 -43.91 -29.07
C ILE A 534 0.68 -44.87 -30.18
N SER A 535 -0.13 -44.39 -31.12
CA SER A 535 -0.31 -45.05 -32.41
C SER A 535 1.03 -45.01 -33.14
N THR A 536 1.89 -45.99 -32.86
CA THR A 536 3.00 -46.33 -33.74
C THR A 536 2.43 -47.31 -34.76
N THR A 537 2.32 -46.83 -36.00
CA THR A 537 2.24 -47.70 -37.16
C THR A 537 3.40 -48.69 -37.11
N THR A 538 3.05 -49.96 -37.10
CA THR A 538 3.92 -51.11 -37.13
C THR A 538 4.86 -51.06 -38.34
N SER A 539 6.15 -51.30 -38.10
CA SER A 539 6.95 -52.15 -38.98
C SER A 539 7.65 -53.16 -38.07
N GLU A 540 7.36 -54.42 -38.36
CA GLU A 540 7.76 -55.62 -37.64
C GLU A 540 9.29 -55.77 -37.61
N ILE A 541 9.87 -56.06 -36.43
CA ILE A 541 10.89 -57.10 -36.30
C ILE A 541 10.64 -57.85 -34.98
N ASP A 542 10.31 -59.12 -35.14
CA ASP A 542 10.22 -60.14 -34.10
C ASP A 542 11.62 -60.67 -33.78
N THR A 543 12.01 -60.71 -32.52
CA THR A 543 12.69 -61.89 -31.94
C THR A 543 12.58 -61.87 -30.41
N THR A 544 11.74 -62.78 -29.92
CA THR A 544 11.77 -63.47 -28.62
C THR A 544 13.09 -63.38 -27.81
N THR A 545 13.00 -62.95 -26.54
CA THR A 545 13.53 -63.66 -25.33
C THR A 545 13.38 -62.78 -24.08
N ALA A 546 12.95 -63.40 -22.99
CA ALA A 546 12.66 -62.79 -21.70
C ALA A 546 13.92 -62.68 -20.80
N PHE A 547 13.91 -61.66 -19.93
CA PHE A 547 14.54 -61.54 -18.60
C PHE A 547 15.82 -62.33 -18.28
N ASN A 548 16.87 -61.67 -17.75
CA ASN A 548 17.04 -61.51 -16.29
C ASN A 548 18.33 -60.72 -15.94
N ILE A 549 18.25 -60.11 -14.76
CA ILE A 549 19.31 -59.56 -13.91
C ILE A 549 20.36 -60.65 -13.65
N ASP A 550 21.59 -60.41 -14.10
CA ASP A 550 22.85 -60.92 -13.53
C ASP A 550 24.00 -60.24 -14.29
N ASP A 551 24.45 -59.10 -13.77
CA ASP A 551 25.87 -58.73 -13.77
C ASP A 551 26.04 -57.49 -12.88
N ILE A 552 25.83 -57.74 -11.59
CA ILE A 552 26.46 -56.97 -10.52
C ILE A 552 27.90 -57.49 -10.42
N THR A 553 28.88 -56.59 -10.48
CA THR A 553 30.09 -56.75 -9.65
C THR A 553 30.47 -55.44 -8.97
N ILE A 554 30.44 -55.50 -7.65
CA ILE A 554 30.90 -54.54 -6.65
C ILE A 554 32.38 -54.85 -6.35
N VAL A 555 33.26 -53.84 -6.20
CA VAL A 555 34.39 -53.91 -5.23
C VAL A 555 34.75 -52.51 -4.66
N ALA A 556 34.50 -52.38 -3.36
CA ALA A 556 35.24 -51.74 -2.26
C ALA A 556 35.98 -50.38 -2.41
N GLY A 557 35.45 -49.36 -1.70
CA GLY A 557 35.89 -48.95 -0.35
C GLY A 557 37.35 -48.48 -0.09
N ASN A 558 37.49 -47.24 0.39
CA ASN A 558 38.29 -46.94 1.59
C ASN A 558 37.85 -45.60 2.21
N GLY A 559 37.53 -45.61 3.51
CA GLY A 559 37.03 -44.47 4.27
C GLY A 559 38.03 -43.91 5.28
N THR A 560 37.56 -42.91 6.02
CA THR A 560 37.83 -42.58 7.44
C THR A 560 36.82 -41.47 7.78
N ASP A 561 35.71 -41.77 8.46
CA ASP A 561 35.51 -41.65 9.93
C ASP A 561 35.55 -40.18 10.39
N GLU A 562 34.63 -39.63 11.19
CA GLU A 562 33.94 -40.24 12.31
C GLU A 562 32.74 -39.37 12.73
N LEU A 563 31.61 -40.02 12.97
CA LEU A 563 30.42 -39.47 13.63
C LEU A 563 30.39 -40.07 15.04
N THR A 564 30.57 -39.25 16.07
CA THR A 564 30.18 -39.59 17.45
C THR A 564 29.29 -38.50 18.05
N LYS A 565 28.11 -38.92 18.51
CA LYS A 565 27.03 -38.18 19.18
C LYS A 565 27.47 -37.63 20.55
N PRO A 566 26.86 -36.57 21.14
CA PRO A 566 25.49 -36.67 21.67
C PRO A 566 24.59 -35.43 21.57
N ILE A 567 23.31 -35.71 21.81
CA ILE A 567 22.17 -34.79 22.00
C ILE A 567 22.42 -33.86 23.19
N THR A 568 22.31 -32.55 22.97
CA THR A 568 21.93 -31.57 23.99
C THR A 568 21.11 -30.45 23.35
N ASP A 569 19.99 -30.12 23.99
CA ASP A 569 19.16 -28.94 23.75
C ASP A 569 19.99 -27.66 23.55
N ASN A 570 19.59 -26.82 22.57
CA ASN A 570 19.41 -25.39 22.82
C ASN A 570 18.64 -24.68 21.71
N ASN A 571 17.87 -23.71 22.17
CA ASN A 571 16.91 -22.88 21.47
C ASN A 571 17.53 -21.89 20.48
N ASN A 572 16.64 -21.36 19.62
CA ASN A 572 16.71 -20.08 18.89
C ASN A 572 17.72 -19.96 17.74
N GLU A 573 17.21 -19.93 16.51
CA GLU A 573 17.10 -18.73 15.67
C GLU A 573 16.76 -19.14 14.23
N ASP A 574 15.51 -18.93 13.82
CA ASP A 574 15.12 -18.83 12.41
C ASP A 574 13.96 -17.82 12.34
N LYS A 575 14.31 -16.53 12.42
CA LYS A 575 13.39 -15.44 12.05
C LYS A 575 13.56 -15.22 10.55
N PRO A 576 12.52 -15.38 9.71
CA PRO A 576 12.62 -15.09 8.29
C PRO A 576 12.84 -13.59 8.09
N MET A 577 13.83 -13.25 7.27
CA MET A 577 14.16 -11.89 6.86
C MET A 577 13.03 -11.38 5.94
N TYR A 578 12.27 -10.39 6.39
CA TYR A 578 11.15 -9.80 5.65
C TYR A 578 11.66 -8.83 4.58
N ASN A 579 11.34 -9.09 3.32
CA ASN A 579 11.53 -8.13 2.23
C ASN A 579 10.27 -7.28 2.07
N ILE A 580 10.38 -6.01 2.45
CA ILE A 580 9.27 -5.04 2.58
C ILE A 580 8.80 -4.52 1.21
N ASN A 581 9.42 -4.96 0.09
CA ASN A 581 9.11 -4.49 -1.27
C ASN A 581 8.75 -5.61 -2.27
N ALA A 582 8.36 -6.81 -1.83
CA ALA A 582 8.04 -7.90 -2.73
C ALA A 582 6.67 -7.71 -3.44
N VAL A 583 6.69 -6.98 -4.55
CA VAL A 583 5.72 -7.15 -5.64
C VAL A 583 6.05 -8.46 -6.33
N ASN A 584 5.16 -9.45 -6.24
CA ASN A 584 5.26 -10.68 -7.04
C ASN A 584 5.32 -10.34 -8.53
N LYS A 585 6.47 -10.57 -9.15
CA LYS A 585 6.60 -10.76 -10.60
C LYS A 585 7.09 -12.18 -10.86
N ASP A 586 6.37 -12.84 -11.74
CA ASP A 586 6.55 -14.23 -12.11
C ASP A 586 7.97 -14.60 -12.54
N ASN A 587 8.32 -15.85 -12.24
CA ASN A 587 9.49 -16.58 -12.71
C ASN A 587 9.57 -16.60 -14.25
N GLN A 588 10.71 -16.20 -14.80
CA GLN A 588 11.21 -16.79 -16.04
C GLN A 588 12.71 -17.06 -15.94
N GLN A 589 13.07 -18.31 -16.21
CA GLN A 589 14.44 -18.79 -16.31
C GLN A 589 14.73 -19.18 -17.78
N SER A 590 15.92 -18.77 -18.23
CA SER A 590 16.83 -19.41 -19.20
C SER A 590 17.10 -18.74 -20.58
N ASN A 591 18.41 -18.59 -20.80
CA ASN A 591 19.22 -18.74 -22.03
C ASN A 591 19.46 -17.55 -22.99
N SER A 592 20.59 -16.89 -22.71
CA SER A 592 21.73 -16.55 -23.59
C SER A 592 21.57 -16.48 -25.12
N GLY A 593 21.84 -15.27 -25.65
CA GLY A 593 22.62 -15.07 -26.88
C GLY A 593 22.08 -14.00 -27.84
N MET A 594 22.57 -12.74 -27.77
CA MET A 594 22.85 -11.85 -28.93
C MET A 594 23.33 -10.41 -28.54
N VAL A 595 24.49 -10.05 -29.09
CA VAL A 595 25.13 -8.74 -29.48
C VAL A 595 24.93 -7.44 -28.63
N PRO A 596 26.00 -6.69 -28.27
CA PRO A 596 26.01 -5.81 -27.06
C PRO A 596 25.47 -4.36 -27.18
N TRP A 597 24.99 -3.87 -28.32
CA TRP A 597 24.74 -2.42 -28.48
C TRP A 597 23.26 -1.99 -28.53
N GLN A 598 22.32 -2.93 -28.62
CA GLN A 598 20.87 -2.65 -28.54
C GLN A 598 20.30 -2.85 -27.13
N GLY A 599 20.92 -3.72 -26.32
CA GLY A 599 20.51 -3.96 -24.93
C GLY A 599 20.72 -2.76 -24.01
N ALA A 600 21.76 -1.95 -24.23
CA ALA A 600 22.03 -0.76 -23.44
C ALA A 600 20.92 0.30 -23.60
N LEU A 601 20.41 0.50 -24.81
CA LEU A 601 19.32 1.45 -25.06
C LEU A 601 17.98 0.99 -24.48
N ILE A 602 17.68 -0.32 -24.54
CA ILE A 602 16.46 -0.89 -23.94
C ILE A 602 16.52 -0.80 -22.41
N VAL A 603 17.69 -1.04 -21.81
CA VAL A 603 17.90 -0.91 -20.36
C VAL A 603 17.82 0.56 -19.94
N ILE A 604 18.39 1.49 -20.70
CA ILE A 604 18.29 2.94 -20.44
C ILE A 604 16.83 3.40 -20.57
N PHE A 605 16.10 2.93 -21.58
CA PHE A 605 14.68 3.26 -21.77
C PHE A 605 13.80 2.63 -20.68
N ALA A 606 14.11 1.41 -20.23
CA ALA A 606 13.44 0.77 -19.10
C ALA A 606 13.71 1.51 -17.78
N ILE A 607 14.95 1.98 -17.57
CA ILE A 607 15.31 2.80 -16.41
C ILE A 607 14.61 4.16 -16.46
N LEU A 608 14.60 4.84 -17.60
CA LEU A 608 13.92 6.13 -17.78
C LEU A 608 12.40 6.01 -17.60
N THR A 609 11.78 4.94 -18.11
CA THR A 609 10.34 4.69 -17.94
C THR A 609 9.98 4.33 -16.50
N VAL A 610 10.82 3.55 -15.80
CA VAL A 610 10.64 3.27 -14.36
C VAL A 610 10.88 4.53 -13.51
N VAL A 611 11.85 5.37 -13.86
CA VAL A 611 12.13 6.64 -13.16
C VAL A 611 11.01 7.65 -13.40
N THR A 612 10.50 7.78 -14.61
CA THR A 612 9.36 8.67 -14.92
C THR A 612 8.07 8.19 -14.28
N LEU A 613 7.78 6.88 -14.30
CA LEU A 613 6.67 6.29 -13.55
C LEU A 613 6.84 6.48 -12.04
N GLY A 614 8.06 6.33 -11.52
CA GLY A 614 8.39 6.60 -10.12
C GLY A 614 8.18 8.08 -9.74
N ILE A 615 8.57 9.01 -10.61
CA ILE A 615 8.33 10.45 -10.42
C ILE A 615 6.84 10.76 -10.48
N ILE A 616 6.09 10.15 -11.41
CA ILE A 616 4.64 10.33 -11.51
C ILE A 616 3.93 9.76 -10.28
N VAL A 617 4.34 8.58 -9.79
CA VAL A 617 3.78 7.96 -8.59
C VAL A 617 4.15 8.74 -7.34
N VAL A 618 5.40 9.19 -7.19
CA VAL A 618 5.81 10.04 -6.06
C VAL A 618 5.12 11.39 -6.12
N LYS A 619 4.95 12.00 -7.31
CA LYS A 619 4.21 13.26 -7.48
C LYS A 619 2.70 13.08 -7.27
N LYS A 620 2.14 11.92 -7.63
CA LYS A 620 0.76 11.52 -7.35
C LYS A 620 0.55 11.32 -5.85
N VAL A 621 1.41 10.53 -5.19
CA VAL A 621 1.37 10.29 -3.73
C VAL A 621 1.62 11.58 -2.95
N ARG A 622 2.54 12.44 -3.41
CA ARG A 622 2.82 13.76 -2.81
C ARG A 622 1.71 14.78 -3.07
N ASN A 623 1.04 14.74 -4.23
CA ASN A 623 -0.19 15.51 -4.47
C ASN A 623 -1.38 14.96 -3.67
N ASP A 624 -1.47 13.64 -3.49
CA ASP A 624 -2.49 13.00 -2.66
C ASP A 624 -2.24 13.37 -1.18
N LEU A 625 -0.99 13.51 -0.75
CA LEU A 625 -0.60 14.04 0.58
C LEU A 625 -0.83 15.55 0.72
N LYS A 626 -0.58 16.36 -0.32
CA LYS A 626 -0.87 17.81 -0.33
C LYS A 626 -2.37 18.12 -0.41
N ASN A 627 -3.14 17.27 -1.09
CA ASN A 627 -4.60 17.43 -1.28
C ASN A 627 -5.41 16.75 -0.17
N GLN A 628 -4.84 15.82 0.60
CA GLN A 628 -5.45 15.31 1.83
C GLN A 628 -5.17 16.24 3.02
N LYS A 629 -5.75 17.44 2.97
CA LYS A 629 -6.47 17.88 4.17
C LYS A 629 -7.78 17.10 4.21
N ILE A 630 -7.83 16.10 5.10
CA ILE A 630 -8.99 15.80 5.96
C ILE A 630 -10.33 15.57 5.22
N HIS A 631 -10.73 14.28 5.16
CA HIS A 631 -12.06 13.69 4.89
C HIS A 631 -12.23 12.90 3.57
N PRO A 632 -12.69 11.63 3.62
CA PRO A 632 -13.34 11.00 2.47
C PRO A 632 -14.72 11.63 2.23
N ALA A 633 -15.03 11.85 0.95
CA ALA A 633 -16.28 12.44 0.48
C ALA A 633 -17.52 11.75 1.05
N VAL A 634 -18.38 12.51 1.73
CA VAL A 634 -19.79 12.19 1.94
C VAL A 634 -20.54 12.66 0.70
N SER A 635 -21.12 11.73 -0.05
CA SER A 635 -22.07 12.04 -1.12
C SER A 635 -23.33 12.71 -0.55
N PRO A 636 -23.86 13.80 -1.14
CA PRO A 636 -25.05 14.45 -0.64
C PRO A 636 -26.30 13.64 -0.99
N ASN A 637 -26.99 13.13 0.03
CA ASN A 637 -28.37 12.67 -0.10
C ASN A 637 -29.29 13.90 -0.24
N THR A 638 -29.90 14.05 -1.40
CA THR A 638 -31.02 14.95 -1.63
C THR A 638 -32.29 14.38 -0.99
N SER A 639 -32.79 15.01 0.08
CA SER A 639 -34.23 15.30 0.26
C SER A 639 -34.50 15.84 1.67
N THR A 640 -34.70 17.15 1.79
CA THR A 640 -35.67 17.73 2.74
C THR A 640 -35.98 19.17 2.31
N LYS A 641 -37.20 19.38 1.81
CA LYS A 641 -37.81 20.70 1.66
C LYS A 641 -38.00 21.31 3.04
N VAL A 642 -37.47 22.52 3.28
CA VAL A 642 -37.99 23.42 4.32
C VAL A 642 -38.03 24.84 3.76
N GLN A 643 -39.20 25.45 3.89
CA GLN A 643 -39.59 26.76 3.40
C GLN A 643 -38.87 27.90 4.15
N HIS A 644 -38.50 28.95 3.42
CA HIS A 644 -38.04 30.22 3.97
C HIS A 644 -39.22 31.07 4.48
N HIS A 645 -39.13 31.53 5.74
CA HIS A 645 -39.72 32.79 6.19
C HIS A 645 -38.65 33.62 6.92
N PRO A 646 -38.59 34.95 6.69
CA PRO A 646 -37.58 35.80 7.30
C PRO A 646 -38.05 36.32 8.67
N VAL A 647 -37.18 36.32 9.67
CA VAL A 647 -37.43 37.00 10.95
C VAL A 647 -36.35 38.06 11.18
N SER A 648 -36.87 39.22 11.56
CA SER A 648 -36.26 40.53 11.77
C SER A 648 -35.39 40.61 13.04
N LEU A 649 -34.37 41.47 13.00
CA LEU A 649 -33.57 41.92 14.13
C LEU A 649 -34.45 42.54 15.24
N ARG A 650 -34.68 41.81 16.34
CA ARG A 650 -35.11 42.42 17.63
C ARG A 650 -34.89 41.60 18.91
N ASP A 651 -34.20 40.45 18.88
CA ASP A 651 -34.06 39.58 20.08
C ASP A 651 -32.60 39.40 20.58
N ILE A 652 -31.70 40.35 20.30
CA ILE A 652 -30.28 40.27 20.73
C ILE A 652 -30.02 40.87 22.13
N GLU A 653 -31.03 41.38 22.84
CA GLU A 653 -30.82 42.07 24.13
C GLU A 653 -31.25 41.32 25.40
N GLU A 654 -31.68 40.06 25.36
CA GLU A 654 -32.21 39.39 26.57
C GLU A 654 -31.53 38.09 27.03
N VAL A 655 -30.32 37.78 26.52
CA VAL A 655 -29.57 36.56 26.93
C VAL A 655 -28.30 36.86 27.74
N ASN A 656 -27.88 38.12 27.86
CA ASN A 656 -26.65 38.51 28.57
C ASN A 656 -26.79 38.75 30.08
N GLU A 657 -27.97 38.51 30.68
CA GLU A 657 -28.17 38.63 32.15
C GLU A 657 -28.39 37.32 32.92
N ARG A 658 -28.29 36.13 32.30
CA ARG A 658 -28.42 34.84 33.02
C ARG A 658 -27.16 33.97 33.07
N ARG A 659 -25.98 34.57 33.21
CA ARG A 659 -24.72 33.85 33.50
C ARG A 659 -23.85 34.49 34.58
N ARG A 660 -24.45 35.32 35.46
CA ARG A 660 -23.74 35.88 36.63
C ARG A 660 -24.13 35.29 37.99
N ASP A 661 -25.10 34.38 38.04
CA ASP A 661 -25.49 33.69 39.29
C ASP A 661 -25.42 32.17 39.14
N SER A 662 -24.21 31.60 39.24
CA SER A 662 -23.95 30.19 39.61
C SER A 662 -22.45 29.89 39.69
N LYS A 663 -21.73 30.69 40.48
CA LYS A 663 -20.45 30.29 41.10
C LYS A 663 -20.46 30.72 42.56
N LEU A 664 -21.11 29.91 43.39
CA LEU A 664 -20.85 29.82 44.81
C LEU A 664 -21.18 28.39 45.27
N GLN A 665 -20.18 27.79 45.89
CA GLN A 665 -20.17 26.56 46.70
C GLN A 665 -19.81 25.20 46.03
N ILE A 666 -18.49 24.96 46.04
CA ILE A 666 -17.75 23.80 46.58
C ILE A 666 -18.05 22.42 45.98
N GLU A 667 -17.21 21.97 45.04
CA GLU A 667 -16.11 21.00 45.23
C GLU A 667 -15.05 21.19 44.14
#